data_AF-A0AAD6VQ39-F1
#
_entry.id   AF-A0AAD6VQ39-F1
#
_cell.length_a   1.000
_cell.length_b   1.000
_cell.length_c   1.000
_cell.angle_alpha   90.00
_cell.angle_beta   90.00
_cell.angle_gamma   90.00
#
_symmetry.space_group_name_H-M   'P 1'
#
loop_
_entity.id
_entity.type
_entity.pdbx_description
1 polymer ?
#
loop_
_entity_poly.entity_id
_entity_poly.type
_entity_poly.pdbx_seq_one_letter_code
_entity_poly.pdbx_strand_id
1 'polypeptide(L)'
;MPDNSLPDEIISEILSPALKVDDIVFSDTSRVSPFSNYTESTSAYLVVCKAWLRVSTPLLYHVVILRSKAQAAALARTLSENRDLGRFIKKFRIEGGYGHPVHTILQCAPNVSDLWLTFEILSPDSTVGLCKGLHLINPTRLILRDVVYKRIKNKMAFQLVDAVAEAICKWDRLTVFDCPYSDSYGRAFGIVRSLVQAKRLHTIVIVDSLLAIHAYTMFSDCPLQTIQIKQPLNEWRISLLDNRPELHALLKYTKMDLHSKEDIAQESGPAGSLYITPSLNSCFTPMSVAPMVVRDAIWSRIIYFAMSVPERGAEPERKNFPRKLPLLLVSKDFYRLGLPHFYVHLDLTGNTMWHLSLVLSLQVPIETICGSGLTICLDTFEEMARSLGASLREFHLPVMDMRESGASAALFNNLVELRRLTWASQTTFVCNWSSDNSDLLLKVEELWIKHAHPSFLTVLSSMRLPSLWYLKASINIPFGAFLKTHGNHLSEFELPLTSALDLSIGILQLCPNLRRLTLNWDVSDEQAPSDAIFFRPSIKPAFCPEYIFLAFWLVKITFFVPLSHRSRKMDLASWERFLGFFTATATPSLREIQFTSVLWPINEREIARSIWVRAAERLLEHNIHLSDYEGKRWRPRLKLKGRSR
;
A
#
# COMPACT_ATOMS: atom_id res chain seq x y z
N MET A 1 33.26 24.45 51.18
CA MET A 1 32.71 23.10 50.97
C MET A 1 33.26 22.61 49.63
N PRO A 2 33.75 21.37 49.53
CA PRO A 2 34.23 20.83 48.26
C PRO A 2 33.10 20.86 47.23
N ASP A 3 33.40 21.32 46.02
CA ASP A 3 32.48 21.32 44.87
C ASP A 3 32.12 19.87 44.53
N ASN A 4 30.99 19.38 45.07
CA ASN A 4 30.44 18.07 44.76
C ASN A 4 29.74 18.03 43.38
N SER A 5 30.11 18.90 42.44
CA SER A 5 29.54 18.90 41.10
C SER A 5 30.13 17.77 40.27
N LEU A 6 29.27 16.93 39.67
CA LEU A 6 29.70 15.98 38.65
C LEU A 6 30.45 16.70 37.52
N PRO A 7 31.52 16.11 36.96
CA PRO A 7 32.19 16.64 35.76
C PRO A 7 31.22 16.76 34.58
N ASP A 8 31.44 17.76 33.72
CA ASP A 8 30.57 18.06 32.58
C ASP A 8 30.49 16.87 31.60
N GLU A 9 31.53 16.06 31.49
CA GLU A 9 31.57 14.84 30.67
C GLU A 9 30.56 13.79 31.16
N ILE A 10 30.48 13.59 32.47
CA ILE A 10 29.55 12.64 33.09
C ILE A 10 28.11 13.15 32.95
N ILE A 11 27.87 14.45 33.14
CA ILE A 11 26.55 15.05 32.90
C ILE A 11 26.17 14.88 31.42
N SER A 12 27.10 15.07 30.49
CA SER A 12 26.87 14.91 29.06
C SER A 12 26.50 13.47 28.70
N GLU A 13 27.17 12.48 29.29
CA GLU A 13 26.87 11.06 29.10
C GLU A 13 25.49 10.69 29.65
N ILE A 14 25.15 11.18 30.85
CA ILE A 14 23.82 10.98 31.46
C ILE A 14 22.70 11.57 30.60
N LEU A 15 22.89 12.76 30.06
CA LEU A 15 21.87 13.48 29.29
C LEU A 15 21.79 13.04 27.82
N SER A 16 22.83 12.40 27.31
CA SER A 16 22.94 12.00 25.91
C SER A 16 21.77 11.16 25.42
N PRO A 17 21.33 10.08 26.11
CA PRO A 17 20.21 9.26 25.64
C PRO A 17 18.87 10.01 25.53
N ALA A 18 18.66 11.03 26.37
CA ALA A 18 17.41 11.80 26.39
C ALA A 18 17.40 12.97 25.39
N LEU A 19 18.57 13.52 25.06
CA LEU A 19 18.70 14.72 24.23
C LEU A 19 19.22 14.44 22.81
N LYS A 20 19.96 13.35 22.60
CA LYS A 20 20.48 13.00 21.28
C LYS A 20 19.41 12.29 20.46
N VAL A 21 19.41 12.59 19.17
CA VAL A 21 18.59 11.90 18.18
C VAL A 21 19.51 11.00 17.37
N ASP A 22 19.23 9.71 17.36
CA ASP A 22 19.97 8.73 16.56
C ASP A 22 19.93 9.08 15.08
N ASP A 23 21.04 8.83 14.38
CA ASP A 23 21.15 9.17 12.96
C ASP A 23 20.14 8.43 12.09
N ILE A 24 19.83 7.18 12.44
CA ILE A 24 18.82 6.36 11.74
C ILE A 24 17.45 7.03 11.86
N VAL A 25 17.09 7.53 13.05
CA VAL A 25 15.81 8.21 13.29
C VAL A 25 15.79 9.58 12.59
N PHE A 26 16.89 10.35 12.67
CA PHE A 26 17.02 11.63 11.98
C PHE A 26 16.92 11.51 10.45
N SER A 27 17.53 10.46 9.87
CA SER A 27 17.56 10.22 8.43
C SER A 27 16.40 9.37 7.90
N ASP A 28 15.44 9.01 8.76
CA ASP A 28 14.24 8.29 8.33
C ASP A 28 13.42 9.16 7.35
N THR A 29 13.22 8.62 6.16
CA THR A 29 12.45 9.21 5.05
C THR A 29 11.10 8.52 4.86
N SER A 30 10.63 7.79 5.87
CA SER A 30 9.38 7.06 5.80
C SER A 30 8.17 7.99 5.70
N ARG A 31 7.01 7.40 5.40
CA ARG A 31 5.77 8.16 5.18
C ARG A 31 5.33 8.92 6.43
N VAL A 32 5.50 8.35 7.61
CA VAL A 32 5.15 8.98 8.89
C VAL A 32 6.44 9.39 9.56
N SER A 33 6.59 10.68 9.89
CA SER A 33 7.78 11.14 10.61
C SER A 33 7.90 10.39 11.94
N PRO A 34 9.07 9.84 12.30
CA PRO A 34 9.26 9.18 13.60
C PRO A 34 9.09 10.17 14.76
N PHE A 35 9.13 11.48 14.47
CA PHE A 35 8.91 12.53 15.45
C PHE A 35 7.43 12.89 15.63
N SER A 36 6.53 12.35 14.81
CA SER A 36 5.09 12.67 14.86
C SER A 36 4.46 12.40 16.23
N ASN A 37 4.90 11.34 16.91
CA ASN A 37 4.48 11.00 18.27
C ASN A 37 5.34 11.75 19.29
N TYR A 38 4.71 12.55 20.14
CA TYR A 38 5.40 13.34 21.15
C TYR A 38 5.50 12.55 22.44
N THR A 39 6.72 12.27 22.91
CA THR A 39 6.93 11.51 24.16
C THR A 39 7.21 12.40 25.36
N GLU A 40 7.82 13.58 25.22
CA GLU A 40 7.97 14.60 26.29
C GLU A 40 8.77 15.83 25.80
N SER A 41 8.76 16.94 26.56
CA SER A 41 9.56 18.14 26.24
C SER A 41 10.99 18.02 26.72
N THR A 42 11.94 17.88 25.80
CA THR A 42 13.38 17.84 26.11
C THR A 42 13.92 19.13 26.73
N SER A 43 13.16 20.23 26.70
CA SER A 43 13.53 21.48 27.39
C SER A 43 13.49 21.38 28.91
N ALA A 44 12.78 20.39 29.48
CA ALA A 44 12.71 20.18 30.93
C ALA A 44 14.10 19.88 31.55
N TYR A 45 15.01 19.27 30.80
CA TYR A 45 16.36 18.99 31.26
C TYR A 45 17.21 20.26 31.44
N LEU A 46 16.87 21.35 30.75
CA LEU A 46 17.62 22.62 30.84
C LEU A 46 17.45 23.33 32.18
N VAL A 47 16.33 23.10 32.89
CA VAL A 47 15.94 23.88 34.07
C VAL A 47 16.33 23.23 35.40
N VAL A 48 17.04 22.10 35.37
CA VAL A 48 17.43 21.35 36.58
C VAL A 48 18.46 22.12 37.41
N CYS A 49 19.59 22.50 36.81
CA CYS A 49 20.62 23.33 37.45
C CYS A 49 21.51 24.02 36.41
N LYS A 50 22.39 24.95 36.83
CA LYS A 50 23.29 25.69 35.92
C LYS A 50 24.26 24.78 35.14
N ALA A 51 24.76 23.71 35.77
CA ALA A 51 25.64 22.76 35.11
C ALA A 51 24.90 21.98 34.02
N TRP A 52 23.68 21.51 34.33
CA TRP A 52 22.81 20.86 33.35
C TRP A 52 22.49 21.81 32.21
N LEU A 53 22.07 23.05 32.48
CA LEU A 53 21.84 24.05 31.42
C LEU A 53 23.05 24.21 30.50
N ARG A 54 24.26 24.38 31.07
CA ARG A 54 25.51 24.54 30.32
C ARG A 54 25.80 23.34 29.41
N VAL A 55 25.68 22.11 29.94
CA VAL A 55 26.04 20.86 29.23
C VAL A 55 24.95 20.43 28.25
N SER A 56 23.68 20.60 28.62
CA SER A 56 22.52 20.20 27.80
C SER A 56 22.26 21.13 26.62
N THR A 57 22.59 22.42 26.74
CA THR A 57 22.37 23.39 25.65
C THR A 57 23.01 22.96 24.32
N PRO A 58 24.31 22.63 24.23
CA PRO A 58 24.88 22.16 22.97
C PRO A 58 24.28 20.83 22.50
N LEU A 59 23.92 19.91 23.41
CA LEU A 59 23.28 18.63 23.07
C LEU A 59 21.89 18.83 22.46
N LEU A 60 21.08 19.71 23.06
CA LEU A 60 19.72 20.02 22.62
C LEU A 60 19.72 20.71 21.24
N TYR A 61 20.62 21.65 21.02
CA TYR A 61 20.72 22.36 19.73
C TYR A 61 21.44 21.56 18.65
N HIS A 62 22.12 20.46 19.00
CA HIS A 62 22.85 19.64 18.02
C HIS A 62 21.97 19.14 16.87
N VAL A 63 20.75 18.71 17.18
CA VAL A 63 19.74 18.23 16.21
C VAL A 63 18.47 19.05 16.35
N VAL A 64 18.17 19.86 15.34
CA VAL A 64 16.95 20.68 15.30
C VAL A 64 15.97 20.12 14.28
N ILE A 65 14.73 19.91 14.73
CA ILE A 65 13.63 19.36 13.91
C ILE A 65 12.46 20.35 13.92
N LEU A 66 12.13 20.90 12.75
CA LEU A 66 11.02 21.85 12.60
C LEU A 66 9.80 21.18 11.98
N ARG A 67 8.70 21.16 12.73
CA ARG A 67 7.42 20.55 12.34
C ARG A 67 6.25 21.54 12.32
N SER A 68 6.50 22.80 12.68
CA SER A 68 5.48 23.84 12.70
C SER A 68 6.05 25.24 12.49
N LYS A 69 5.20 26.15 12.03
CA LYS A 69 5.51 27.59 11.91
C LYS A 69 5.87 28.22 13.27
N ALA A 70 5.22 27.78 14.34
CA ALA A 70 5.46 28.31 15.69
C ALA A 70 6.86 27.95 16.19
N GLN A 71 7.29 26.69 16.01
CA GLN A 71 8.66 26.26 16.33
C GLN A 71 9.70 27.05 15.53
N ALA A 72 9.49 27.22 14.22
CA ALA A 72 10.40 27.99 13.37
C ALA A 72 10.51 29.45 13.83
N ALA A 73 9.38 30.11 14.14
CA ALA A 73 9.38 31.48 14.62
C ALA A 73 10.05 31.64 16.00
N ALA A 74 9.78 30.72 16.94
CA ALA A 74 10.41 30.72 18.25
C ALA A 74 11.92 30.55 18.15
N LEU A 75 12.39 29.53 17.40
CA LEU A 75 13.81 29.29 17.22
C LEU A 75 14.50 30.46 16.51
N ALA A 76 13.90 31.03 15.46
CA ALA A 76 14.46 32.18 14.76
C ALA A 76 14.66 33.38 15.71
N ARG A 77 13.70 33.63 16.62
CA ARG A 77 13.83 34.68 17.63
C ARG A 77 14.97 34.38 18.60
N THR A 78 15.00 33.18 19.17
CA THR A 78 16.05 32.76 20.11
C THR A 78 17.44 32.87 19.49
N LEU A 79 17.62 32.44 18.24
CA LEU A 79 18.91 32.54 17.55
C LEU A 79 19.27 33.97 17.14
N SER A 80 18.29 34.85 16.93
CA SER A 80 18.54 36.27 16.66
C SER A 80 19.04 37.00 17.90
N GLU A 81 18.49 36.64 19.07
CA GLU A 81 18.89 37.18 20.37
C GLU A 81 20.22 36.57 20.85
N ASN A 82 20.48 35.30 20.53
CA ASN A 82 21.72 34.61 20.89
C ASN A 82 22.24 33.76 19.72
N ARG A 83 23.09 34.38 18.89
CA ARG A 83 23.65 33.74 17.69
C ARG A 83 24.60 32.58 17.99
N ASP A 84 25.21 32.54 19.17
CA ASP A 84 26.14 31.47 19.52
C ASP A 84 25.44 30.11 19.62
N LEU A 85 24.16 30.08 19.98
CA LEU A 85 23.35 28.86 19.99
C LEU A 85 23.25 28.22 18.60
N GLY A 86 23.23 29.05 17.54
CA GLY A 86 23.14 28.56 16.17
C GLY A 86 24.39 27.79 15.73
N ARG A 87 25.55 28.05 16.35
CA ARG A 87 26.81 27.33 16.08
C ARG A 87 26.79 25.88 16.53
N PHE A 88 25.92 25.53 17.49
CA PHE A 88 25.73 24.16 17.97
C PHE A 88 24.88 23.32 17.01
N ILE A 89 24.11 23.94 16.12
CA ILE A 89 23.25 23.23 15.16
C ILE A 89 24.12 22.55 14.10
N LYS A 90 24.13 21.20 14.12
CA LYS A 90 24.84 20.36 13.14
C LYS A 90 23.88 19.64 12.22
N LYS A 91 22.77 19.13 12.76
CA LYS A 91 21.74 18.43 12.00
C LYS A 91 20.46 19.24 11.98
N PHE A 92 19.94 19.54 10.80
CA PHE A 92 18.77 20.37 10.62
C PHE A 92 17.73 19.69 9.74
N ARG A 93 16.56 19.41 10.30
CA ARG A 93 15.44 18.71 9.64
C ARG A 93 14.23 19.62 9.53
N ILE A 94 13.73 19.80 8.31
CA ILE A 94 12.62 20.71 8.02
C ILE A 94 11.47 19.94 7.37
N GLU A 95 10.36 19.78 8.10
CA GLU A 95 9.18 19.04 7.67
C GLU A 95 8.04 19.93 7.13
N GLY A 96 8.37 20.99 6.38
CA GLY A 96 7.37 21.90 5.79
C GLY A 96 7.96 23.20 5.26
N GLY A 97 7.09 24.14 4.85
CA GLY A 97 7.48 25.47 4.37
C GLY A 97 7.13 26.57 5.37
N TYR A 98 8.06 26.90 6.27
CA TYR A 98 7.80 27.83 7.38
C TYR A 98 8.17 29.29 7.11
N GLY A 99 8.39 29.68 5.85
CA GLY A 99 8.56 31.07 5.44
C GLY A 99 9.86 31.71 5.96
N HIS A 100 9.79 33.00 6.27
CA HIS A 100 10.95 33.83 6.61
C HIS A 100 11.76 33.37 7.85
N PRO A 101 11.17 32.86 8.95
CA PRO A 101 11.94 32.38 10.10
C PRO A 101 13.04 31.37 9.76
N VAL A 102 12.84 30.51 8.76
CA VAL A 102 13.86 29.53 8.33
C VAL A 102 15.10 30.22 7.74
N HIS A 103 14.94 31.34 7.05
CA HIS A 103 16.07 32.14 6.55
C HIS A 103 16.94 32.63 7.71
N THR A 104 16.32 33.19 8.74
CA THR A 104 17.00 33.68 9.94
C THR A 104 17.74 32.55 10.67
N ILE A 105 17.12 31.37 10.78
CA ILE A 105 17.75 30.19 11.39
C ILE A 105 19.00 29.79 10.60
N LEU A 106 18.89 29.65 9.27
CA LEU A 106 20.01 29.26 8.41
C LEU A 106 21.15 30.30 8.44
N GLN A 107 20.82 31.59 8.54
CA GLN A 107 21.81 32.66 8.71
C GLN A 107 22.58 32.55 10.04
N CYS A 108 21.94 32.05 11.10
CA CYS A 108 22.56 31.88 12.41
C CYS A 108 23.23 30.50 12.59
N ALA A 109 22.99 29.55 11.69
CA ALA A 109 23.44 28.16 11.78
C ALA A 109 24.45 27.80 10.67
N PRO A 110 25.63 28.44 10.59
CA PRO A 110 26.60 28.20 9.52
C PRO A 110 27.22 26.79 9.57
N ASN A 111 27.06 26.08 10.68
CA ASN A 111 27.70 24.80 10.96
C ASN A 111 26.85 23.57 10.62
N VAL A 112 25.72 23.75 9.92
CA VAL A 112 24.85 22.64 9.50
C VAL A 112 25.64 21.71 8.56
N SER A 113 25.90 20.49 9.03
CA SER A 113 26.53 19.41 8.27
C SER A 113 25.51 18.51 7.59
N ASP A 114 24.36 18.28 8.24
CA ASP A 114 23.34 17.35 7.77
C ASP A 114 22.03 18.11 7.58
N LEU A 115 21.61 18.24 6.32
CA LEU A 115 20.37 18.90 5.95
C LEU A 115 19.33 17.88 5.50
N TRP A 116 18.20 17.82 6.19
CA TRP A 116 17.05 17.00 5.82
C TRP A 116 15.89 17.89 5.37
N LEU A 117 15.36 17.64 4.17
CA LEU A 117 14.27 18.42 3.57
C LEU A 117 13.12 17.52 3.08
N THR A 118 11.89 17.97 3.31
CA THR A 118 10.70 17.42 2.64
C THR A 118 10.25 18.31 1.49
N PHE A 119 9.77 17.71 0.41
CA PHE A 119 9.05 18.42 -0.65
C PHE A 119 7.52 18.27 -0.55
N GLU A 120 7.02 17.68 0.53
CA GLU A 120 5.60 17.72 0.93
C GLU A 120 5.23 19.10 1.47
N ILE A 121 5.27 20.10 0.60
CA ILE A 121 4.88 21.46 0.95
C ILE A 121 3.37 21.58 0.82
N LEU A 122 2.70 21.92 1.91
CA LEU A 122 1.25 22.17 1.92
C LEU A 122 0.95 23.50 1.21
N SER A 123 -0.27 23.69 0.72
CA SER A 123 -0.66 24.94 0.05
C SER A 123 -0.55 26.22 0.88
N PRO A 124 -0.77 26.26 2.21
CA PRO A 124 -0.61 27.48 3.01
C PRO A 124 0.85 27.74 3.44
N ASP A 125 1.78 26.88 3.06
CA ASP A 125 3.19 26.99 3.43
C ASP A 125 3.97 27.84 2.42
N SER A 126 5.04 28.46 2.90
CA SER A 126 5.93 29.29 2.10
C SER A 126 7.35 28.75 2.18
N THR A 127 7.97 28.51 1.02
CA THR A 127 9.36 28.06 0.92
C THR A 127 10.34 29.21 0.73
N VAL A 128 9.87 30.45 0.63
CA VAL A 128 10.69 31.63 0.26
C VAL A 128 11.90 31.82 1.17
N GLY A 129 11.71 31.73 2.50
CA GLY A 129 12.83 31.89 3.44
C GLY A 129 13.84 30.73 3.37
N LEU A 130 13.34 29.51 3.16
CA LEU A 130 14.19 28.35 2.94
C LEU A 130 15.02 28.52 1.65
N CYS A 131 14.39 28.82 0.51
CA CYS A 131 15.07 29.06 -0.77
C CYS A 131 16.20 30.09 -0.65
N LYS A 132 15.97 31.21 0.06
CA LYS A 132 16.98 32.25 0.27
C LYS A 132 18.12 31.79 1.19
N GLY A 133 17.79 31.00 2.23
CA GLY A 133 18.74 30.61 3.26
C GLY A 133 19.67 29.45 2.85
N LEU A 134 19.31 28.65 1.85
CA LEU A 134 20.10 27.47 1.44
C LEU A 134 21.54 27.81 1.05
N HIS A 135 21.79 29.00 0.49
CA HIS A 135 23.15 29.45 0.13
C HIS A 135 23.99 29.92 1.33
N LEU A 136 23.40 30.06 2.51
CA LEU A 136 24.09 30.51 3.73
C LEU A 136 24.74 29.36 4.51
N ILE A 137 24.48 28.12 4.10
CA ILE A 137 25.02 26.90 4.69
C ILE A 137 25.78 26.09 3.65
N ASN A 138 26.57 25.12 4.11
CA ASN A 138 27.41 24.28 3.26
C ASN A 138 27.46 22.85 3.82
N PRO A 139 26.35 22.09 3.70
CA PRO A 139 26.21 20.78 4.31
C PRO A 139 27.10 19.73 3.65
N THR A 140 27.51 18.73 4.43
CA THR A 140 28.20 17.53 3.96
C THR A 140 27.25 16.43 3.51
N ARG A 141 26.04 16.42 4.07
CA ARG A 141 24.99 15.43 3.77
C ARG A 141 23.66 16.11 3.47
N LEU A 142 23.05 15.73 2.35
CA LEU A 142 21.70 16.12 1.97
C LEU A 142 20.78 14.90 1.99
N ILE A 143 19.67 14.99 2.74
CA ILE A 143 18.64 13.96 2.84
C ILE A 143 17.33 14.54 2.32
N LEU A 144 16.73 13.88 1.33
CA LEU A 144 15.47 14.32 0.74
C LEU A 144 14.34 13.35 1.06
N ARG A 145 13.14 13.89 1.28
CA ARG A 145 11.89 13.14 1.36
C ARG A 145 10.88 13.68 0.35
N ASP A 146 10.24 12.76 -0.36
CA ASP A 146 9.23 13.05 -1.39
C ASP A 146 8.16 11.95 -1.43
N VAL A 147 6.89 12.30 -1.68
CA VAL A 147 5.81 11.32 -1.92
C VAL A 147 5.74 11.01 -3.40
N VAL A 148 6.19 9.82 -3.77
CA VAL A 148 6.16 9.35 -5.16
C VAL A 148 4.72 9.18 -5.68
N TYR A 149 3.77 8.81 -4.82
CA TYR A 149 2.42 8.40 -5.23
C TYR A 149 1.45 9.53 -5.60
N LYS A 150 1.75 10.78 -5.24
CA LYS A 150 0.92 11.94 -5.62
C LYS A 150 1.82 13.00 -6.24
N ARG A 151 1.75 13.16 -7.56
CA ARG A 151 2.37 14.29 -8.26
C ARG A 151 1.66 15.58 -7.87
N ILE A 152 1.98 16.12 -6.70
CA ILE A 152 1.45 17.40 -6.24
C ILE A 152 2.11 18.49 -7.09
N LYS A 153 1.32 19.15 -7.94
CA LYS A 153 1.74 20.31 -8.72
C LYS A 153 1.79 21.57 -7.84
N ASN A 154 2.62 21.56 -6.79
CA ASN A 154 2.80 22.72 -5.92
C ASN A 154 3.96 23.59 -6.43
N LYS A 155 3.64 24.81 -6.90
CA LYS A 155 4.63 25.79 -7.36
C LYS A 155 5.74 26.06 -6.32
N MET A 156 5.40 26.13 -5.04
CA MET A 156 6.37 26.38 -3.96
C MET A 156 7.36 25.23 -3.80
N ALA A 157 6.93 23.99 -4.05
CA ALA A 157 7.81 22.85 -4.00
C ALA A 157 8.75 22.79 -5.21
N PHE A 158 8.30 23.16 -6.40
CA PHE A 158 9.19 23.31 -7.57
C PHE A 158 10.22 24.42 -7.35
N GLN A 159 9.80 25.57 -6.82
CA GLN A 159 10.75 26.65 -6.47
C GLN A 159 11.79 26.20 -5.44
N LEU A 160 11.40 25.37 -4.47
CA LEU A 160 12.33 24.80 -3.51
C LEU A 160 13.31 23.83 -4.17
N VAL A 161 12.83 22.97 -5.07
CA VAL A 161 13.68 22.06 -5.85
C VAL A 161 14.72 22.84 -6.66
N ASP A 162 14.30 23.91 -7.35
CA ASP A 162 15.20 24.76 -8.14
C ASP A 162 16.24 25.45 -7.23
N ALA A 163 15.82 25.96 -6.08
CA ALA A 163 16.72 26.59 -5.11
C ALA A 163 17.73 25.60 -4.52
N VAL A 164 17.32 24.36 -4.23
CA VAL A 164 18.24 23.29 -3.79
C VAL A 164 19.23 22.96 -4.90
N ALA A 165 18.76 22.83 -6.15
CA ALA A 165 19.62 22.55 -7.30
C ALA A 165 20.66 23.66 -7.54
N GLU A 166 20.29 24.94 -7.34
CA GLU A 166 21.24 26.06 -7.40
C GLU A 166 22.22 26.04 -6.21
N ALA A 167 21.73 25.75 -5.00
CA ALA A 167 22.56 25.74 -3.80
C ALA A 167 23.62 24.63 -3.84
N ILE A 168 23.28 23.47 -4.40
CA ILE A 168 24.23 22.37 -4.60
C ILE A 168 25.47 22.82 -5.36
N CYS A 169 25.34 23.69 -6.37
CA CYS A 169 26.51 24.20 -7.10
C CYS A 169 27.49 24.96 -6.19
N LYS A 170 27.02 25.56 -5.09
CA LYS A 170 27.81 26.32 -4.12
C LYS A 170 28.25 25.48 -2.90
N TRP A 171 27.65 24.31 -2.66
CA TRP A 171 27.99 23.43 -1.53
C TRP A 171 29.19 22.53 -1.82
N ASP A 172 30.41 23.05 -1.69
CA ASP A 172 31.66 22.31 -1.92
C ASP A 172 31.92 21.15 -0.96
N ARG A 173 31.24 21.11 0.19
CA ARG A 173 31.38 20.04 1.18
C ARG A 173 30.42 18.87 0.96
N LEU A 174 29.46 18.97 0.04
CA LEU A 174 28.43 17.95 -0.13
C LEU A 174 29.00 16.67 -0.76
N THR A 175 29.16 15.64 0.06
CA THR A 175 29.72 14.33 -0.33
C THR A 175 28.74 13.17 -0.14
N VAL A 176 27.67 13.36 0.65
CA VAL A 176 26.66 12.33 0.92
C VAL A 176 25.28 12.78 0.44
N PHE A 177 24.62 11.94 -0.35
CA PHE A 177 23.26 12.19 -0.83
C PHE A 177 22.33 11.01 -0.52
N ASP A 178 21.25 11.25 0.21
CA ASP A 178 20.22 10.26 0.55
C ASP A 178 18.99 10.50 -0.32
N CYS A 179 18.81 9.61 -1.31
CA CYS A 179 17.89 9.74 -2.42
C CYS A 179 16.60 8.94 -2.17
N PRO A 180 15.42 9.59 -2.12
CA PRO A 180 14.15 8.90 -1.93
C PRO A 180 13.53 8.38 -3.25
N TYR A 181 14.13 8.64 -4.42
CA TYR A 181 13.46 8.47 -5.71
C TYR A 181 13.67 7.11 -6.32
N SER A 182 12.57 6.40 -6.58
CA SER A 182 12.62 4.98 -6.95
C SER A 182 12.42 4.63 -8.42
N ASP A 183 12.04 5.53 -9.34
CA ASP A 183 11.91 5.16 -10.79
C ASP A 183 11.47 6.32 -11.69
N SER A 184 10.99 7.43 -11.12
CA SER A 184 10.75 8.65 -11.90
C SER A 184 11.31 9.83 -11.14
N TYR A 185 12.39 10.42 -11.68
CA TYR A 185 13.08 11.60 -11.16
C TYR A 185 12.20 12.87 -11.19
N GLY A 186 10.88 12.75 -11.12
CA GLY A 186 9.86 13.76 -11.40
C GLY A 186 10.32 15.20 -11.20
N ARG A 187 10.20 15.73 -9.98
CA ARG A 187 10.69 17.07 -9.66
C ARG A 187 12.19 17.09 -9.32
N ALA A 188 12.76 16.03 -8.75
CA ALA A 188 14.17 16.04 -8.34
C ALA A 188 15.20 15.89 -9.47
N PHE A 189 14.77 15.78 -10.73
CA PHE A 189 15.69 15.71 -11.86
C PHE A 189 16.68 16.88 -11.89
N GLY A 190 16.22 18.09 -11.55
CA GLY A 190 17.09 19.28 -11.44
C GLY A 190 18.18 19.11 -10.38
N ILE A 191 17.83 18.59 -9.21
CA ILE A 191 18.76 18.33 -8.10
C ILE A 191 19.81 17.29 -8.49
N VAL A 192 19.35 16.16 -9.04
CA VAL A 192 20.21 15.09 -9.52
C VAL A 192 21.20 15.60 -10.56
N ARG A 193 20.73 16.38 -11.54
CA ARG A 193 21.60 16.97 -12.56
C ARG A 193 22.66 17.87 -11.94
N SER A 194 22.29 18.72 -10.97
CA SER A 194 23.26 19.56 -10.25
C SER A 194 24.29 18.74 -9.47
N LEU A 195 23.88 17.63 -8.84
CA LEU A 195 24.80 16.73 -8.13
C LEU A 195 25.79 16.04 -9.09
N VAL A 196 25.31 15.55 -10.24
CA VAL A 196 26.17 14.96 -11.28
C VAL A 196 27.16 15.98 -11.82
N GLN A 197 26.73 17.21 -12.06
CA GLN A 197 27.61 18.29 -12.51
C GLN A 197 28.67 18.66 -11.46
N ALA A 198 28.32 18.59 -10.18
CA ALA A 198 29.24 18.89 -9.10
C ALA A 198 30.36 17.86 -8.95
N LYS A 199 30.15 16.59 -9.30
CA LYS A 199 31.16 15.50 -9.26
C LYS A 199 31.88 15.30 -7.90
N ARG A 200 31.17 15.52 -6.79
CA ARG A 200 31.73 15.45 -5.42
C ARG A 200 31.20 14.31 -4.55
N LEU A 201 30.20 13.57 -5.02
CA LEU A 201 29.55 12.55 -4.19
C LEU A 201 30.47 11.35 -3.98
N HIS A 202 30.57 10.92 -2.72
CA HIS A 202 31.29 9.73 -2.28
C HIS A 202 30.34 8.65 -1.79
N THR A 203 29.22 9.06 -1.18
CA THR A 203 28.20 8.13 -0.67
C THR A 203 26.82 8.50 -1.18
N ILE A 204 26.14 7.50 -1.73
CA ILE A 204 24.72 7.61 -2.08
C ILE A 204 23.94 6.64 -1.19
N VAL A 205 22.92 7.13 -0.53
CA VAL A 205 21.99 6.30 0.25
C VAL A 205 20.70 6.16 -0.54
N ILE A 206 20.22 4.92 -0.73
CA ILE A 206 19.01 4.59 -1.49
C ILE A 206 18.10 3.68 -0.69
N VAL A 207 16.80 3.76 -0.96
CA VAL A 207 15.79 2.97 -0.24
C VAL A 207 15.79 1.51 -0.71
N ASP A 208 15.84 1.29 -2.03
CA ASP A 208 15.68 -0.01 -2.68
C ASP A 208 16.90 -0.33 -3.56
N SER A 209 17.29 -1.60 -3.62
CA SER A 209 18.45 -2.05 -4.39
C SER A 209 18.31 -1.93 -5.91
N LEU A 210 17.08 -1.93 -6.45
CA LEU A 210 16.83 -1.69 -7.88
C LEU A 210 17.31 -0.30 -8.31
N LEU A 211 17.44 0.62 -7.34
CA LEU A 211 17.96 1.97 -7.57
C LEU A 211 19.47 2.03 -7.60
N ALA A 212 20.16 0.98 -7.14
CA ALA A 212 21.61 0.95 -7.08
C ALA A 212 22.21 1.03 -8.49
N ILE A 213 21.63 0.29 -9.44
CA ILE A 213 22.04 0.31 -10.85
C ILE A 213 21.86 1.71 -11.43
N HIS A 214 20.70 2.32 -11.19
CA HIS A 214 20.38 3.66 -11.67
C HIS A 214 21.31 4.72 -11.06
N ALA A 215 21.52 4.69 -9.76
CA ALA A 215 22.41 5.60 -9.05
C ALA A 215 23.86 5.44 -9.54
N TYR A 216 24.34 4.21 -9.68
CA TYR A 216 25.68 3.94 -10.19
C TYR A 216 25.90 4.49 -11.60
N THR A 217 24.96 4.25 -12.52
CA THR A 217 25.06 4.77 -13.90
C THR A 217 24.92 6.29 -13.95
N MET A 218 24.08 6.88 -13.11
CA MET A 218 23.84 8.32 -13.10
C MET A 218 24.99 9.13 -12.51
N PHE A 219 25.65 8.58 -11.49
CA PHE A 219 26.73 9.23 -10.76
C PHE A 219 28.10 8.58 -11.07
N SER A 220 28.25 7.97 -12.25
CA SER A 220 29.50 7.31 -12.68
C SER A 220 30.70 8.26 -12.72
N ASP A 221 30.45 9.55 -12.94
CA ASP A 221 31.45 10.61 -12.98
C ASP A 221 31.82 11.15 -11.58
N CYS A 222 31.15 10.69 -10.52
CA CYS A 222 31.47 11.06 -9.15
C CYS A 222 32.48 10.06 -8.54
N PRO A 223 33.30 10.49 -7.57
CA PRO A 223 34.23 9.60 -6.85
C PRO A 223 33.49 8.71 -5.83
N LEU A 224 32.54 7.91 -6.31
CA LEU A 224 31.72 7.05 -5.46
C LEU A 224 32.56 5.99 -4.77
N GLN A 225 32.42 5.92 -3.45
CA GLN A 225 33.04 4.91 -2.59
C GLN A 225 32.01 3.94 -2.01
N THR A 226 30.75 4.37 -1.89
CA THR A 226 29.70 3.56 -1.26
C THR A 226 28.32 3.90 -1.82
N ILE A 227 27.53 2.87 -2.12
CA ILE A 227 26.09 2.96 -2.34
C ILE A 227 25.42 2.19 -1.20
N GLN A 228 24.86 2.92 -0.26
CA GLN A 228 24.24 2.39 0.95
C GLN A 228 22.76 2.08 0.70
N ILE A 229 22.37 0.82 0.83
CA ILE A 229 20.99 0.38 0.66
C ILE A 229 20.33 0.28 2.04
N LYS A 230 19.21 0.99 2.21
CA LYS A 230 18.42 1.03 3.45
C LYS A 230 17.62 -0.25 3.69
N GLN A 231 17.10 -0.88 2.63
CA GLN A 231 16.35 -2.13 2.73
C GLN A 231 17.22 -3.34 2.36
N PRO A 232 17.11 -4.45 3.10
CA PRO A 232 17.83 -5.68 2.76
C PRO A 232 17.40 -6.21 1.39
N LEU A 233 18.36 -6.81 0.67
CA LEU A 233 18.09 -7.51 -0.58
C LEU A 233 17.29 -8.78 -0.33
N ASN A 234 16.34 -9.07 -1.24
CA ASN A 234 15.86 -10.44 -1.42
C ASN A 234 16.80 -11.15 -2.42
N GLU A 235 16.88 -12.48 -2.33
CA GLU A 235 17.84 -13.28 -3.11
C GLU A 235 17.72 -13.07 -4.63
N TRP A 236 16.50 -12.92 -5.15
CA TRP A 236 16.28 -12.68 -6.58
C TRP A 236 16.80 -11.32 -7.06
N ARG A 237 16.90 -10.30 -6.19
CA ARG A 237 17.50 -9.01 -6.56
C ARG A 237 19.02 -9.03 -6.52
N ILE A 238 19.62 -9.95 -5.74
CA ILE A 238 21.07 -10.16 -5.76
C ILE A 238 21.50 -10.63 -7.15
N SER A 239 20.77 -11.60 -7.74
CA SER A 239 21.12 -12.14 -9.07
C SER A 239 21.04 -11.12 -10.21
N LEU A 240 20.22 -10.08 -10.08
CA LEU A 240 20.21 -8.96 -11.04
C LEU A 240 21.48 -8.10 -10.97
N LEU A 241 22.11 -8.02 -9.79
CA LEU A 241 23.32 -7.22 -9.56
C LEU A 241 24.60 -7.97 -9.95
N ASP A 242 24.57 -9.30 -9.97
CA ASP A 242 25.74 -10.18 -10.22
C ASP A 242 26.47 -9.90 -11.54
N ASN A 243 25.82 -9.27 -12.52
CA ASN A 243 26.44 -8.91 -13.80
C ASN A 243 27.37 -7.68 -13.74
N ARG A 244 27.58 -7.05 -12.57
CA ARG A 244 28.42 -5.85 -12.41
C ARG A 244 29.29 -5.90 -11.15
N PRO A 245 30.51 -6.46 -11.21
CA PRO A 245 31.37 -6.62 -10.04
C PRO A 245 31.80 -5.28 -9.42
N GLU A 246 31.95 -4.22 -10.22
CA GLU A 246 32.32 -2.89 -9.74
C GLU A 246 31.21 -2.28 -8.87
N LEU A 247 29.94 -2.50 -9.26
CA LEU A 247 28.80 -2.07 -8.46
C LEU A 247 28.79 -2.81 -7.13
N HIS A 248 28.97 -4.14 -7.14
CA HIS A 248 29.03 -4.95 -5.91
C HIS A 248 30.06 -4.44 -4.91
N ALA A 249 31.24 -4.02 -5.37
CA ALA A 249 32.28 -3.46 -4.51
C ALA A 249 31.86 -2.16 -3.79
N LEU A 250 30.89 -1.42 -4.35
CA LEU A 250 30.35 -0.20 -3.76
C LEU A 250 29.17 -0.45 -2.81
N LEU A 251 28.47 -1.59 -2.92
CA LEU A 251 27.24 -1.82 -2.16
C LEU A 251 27.53 -2.05 -0.68
N LYS A 252 26.86 -1.28 0.18
CA LYS A 252 26.80 -1.53 1.63
C LYS A 252 25.36 -1.63 2.09
N TYR A 253 25.06 -2.69 2.83
CA TYR A 253 23.73 -2.88 3.40
C TYR A 253 23.71 -2.30 4.79
N THR A 254 22.75 -1.41 5.04
CA THR A 254 22.47 -1.00 6.40
C THR A 254 21.54 -2.04 6.98
N LYS A 255 21.98 -2.73 8.04
CA LYS A 255 21.06 -3.50 8.85
C LYS A 255 20.17 -2.50 9.57
N MET A 256 19.07 -2.08 8.93
CA MET A 256 17.98 -1.51 9.68
C MET A 256 17.39 -2.66 10.48
N ASP A 257 17.57 -2.61 11.80
CA ASP A 257 16.69 -3.37 12.67
C ASP A 257 15.29 -2.83 12.40
N LEU A 258 14.53 -3.59 11.58
CA LEU A 258 13.13 -3.35 11.25
C LEU A 258 12.23 -3.51 12.48
N HIS A 259 12.76 -3.33 13.69
CA HIS A 259 11.96 -3.26 14.90
C HIS A 259 10.90 -2.17 14.71
N SER A 260 9.65 -2.63 14.58
CA SER A 260 8.42 -1.90 14.88
C SER A 260 7.92 -0.82 13.90
N LYS A 261 8.21 -0.87 12.59
CA LYS A 261 7.40 -0.07 11.63
C LYS A 261 5.93 -0.51 11.57
N GLU A 262 5.64 -1.75 11.96
CA GLU A 262 4.27 -2.25 12.10
C GLU A 262 3.66 -1.92 13.47
N ASP A 263 4.44 -1.83 14.57
CA ASP A 263 3.88 -1.51 15.89
C ASP A 263 3.53 -0.02 16.03
N ILE A 264 4.34 0.90 15.49
CA ILE A 264 4.09 2.35 15.65
C ILE A 264 2.87 2.82 14.83
N ALA A 265 2.53 2.14 13.73
CA ALA A 265 1.35 2.48 12.94
C ALA A 265 0.03 1.96 13.56
N GLN A 266 0.08 0.88 14.35
CA GLN A 266 -1.11 0.30 14.99
C GLN A 266 -1.42 0.87 16.38
N GLU A 267 -0.47 1.51 17.06
CA GLU A 267 -0.71 2.16 18.38
C GLU A 267 -1.44 3.52 18.31
N SER A 268 -1.92 3.93 17.13
CA SER A 268 -2.77 5.14 16.99
C SER A 268 -4.23 4.93 17.45
N GLY A 269 -4.45 4.02 18.40
CA GLY A 269 -5.66 3.99 19.22
C GLY A 269 -5.68 5.17 20.21
N PRO A 270 -6.87 5.61 20.66
CA PRO A 270 -6.98 6.76 21.55
C PRO A 270 -6.20 6.51 22.85
N ALA A 271 -5.33 7.47 23.16
CA ALA A 271 -4.37 7.50 24.25
C ALA A 271 -4.97 7.06 25.59
N GLY A 272 -4.45 5.94 26.11
CA GLY A 272 -4.78 5.40 27.41
C GLY A 272 -3.91 4.18 27.70
N SER A 273 -2.58 4.35 27.66
CA SER A 273 -1.65 3.34 28.19
C SER A 273 -1.87 3.25 29.69
N LEU A 274 -2.75 2.33 30.10
CA LEU A 274 -2.89 1.92 31.49
C LEU A 274 -1.61 1.19 31.86
N TYR A 275 -0.75 1.84 32.64
CA TYR A 275 0.37 1.18 33.30
C TYR A 275 -0.17 0.07 34.21
N ILE A 276 -0.16 -1.17 33.73
CA ILE A 276 -0.47 -2.34 34.54
C ILE A 276 0.73 -2.55 35.46
N THR A 277 0.55 -2.29 36.76
CA THR A 277 1.57 -2.62 37.76
C THR A 277 1.73 -4.14 37.79
N PRO A 278 2.93 -4.71 37.55
CA PRO A 278 3.12 -6.15 37.59
C PRO A 278 2.76 -6.70 38.97
N SER A 279 2.06 -7.83 39.01
CA SER A 279 1.79 -8.57 40.25
C SER A 279 3.11 -8.90 40.95
N LEU A 280 3.24 -8.52 42.22
CA LEU A 280 4.41 -8.85 43.06
C LEU A 280 4.48 -10.33 43.44
N ASN A 281 3.44 -11.12 43.15
CA ASN A 281 3.42 -12.56 43.44
C ASN A 281 3.90 -13.36 42.22
N SER A 282 5.11 -13.90 42.29
CA SER A 282 5.73 -14.75 41.26
C SER A 282 5.05 -16.11 41.09
N CYS A 283 4.20 -16.52 42.03
CA CYS A 283 3.43 -17.77 41.99
C CYS A 283 1.97 -17.56 41.58
N PHE A 284 1.56 -16.33 41.22
CA PHE A 284 0.20 -16.06 40.78
C PHE A 284 -0.09 -16.81 39.48
N THR A 285 -1.00 -17.79 39.56
CA THR A 285 -1.56 -18.47 38.39
C THR A 285 -2.96 -17.90 38.15
N PRO A 286 -3.17 -17.09 37.09
CA PRO A 286 -4.47 -16.52 36.81
C PRO A 286 -5.54 -17.62 36.71
N MET A 287 -6.69 -17.39 37.33
CA MET A 287 -7.83 -18.31 37.32
C MET A 287 -7.52 -19.72 37.86
N SER A 288 -6.63 -19.86 38.83
CA SER A 288 -6.30 -21.15 39.45
C SER A 288 -7.50 -21.90 40.04
N VAL A 289 -8.56 -21.20 40.42
CA VAL A 289 -9.80 -21.76 40.99
C VAL A 289 -10.81 -22.21 39.91
N ALA A 290 -10.65 -21.77 38.66
CA ALA A 290 -11.58 -22.12 37.59
C ALA A 290 -11.32 -23.53 37.02
N PRO A 291 -12.37 -24.28 36.59
CA PRO A 291 -12.17 -25.53 35.87
C PRO A 291 -11.31 -25.36 34.62
N MET A 292 -10.46 -26.35 34.31
CA MET A 292 -9.51 -26.28 33.21
C MET A 292 -10.16 -25.93 31.87
N VAL A 293 -11.34 -26.48 31.57
CA VAL A 293 -12.08 -26.20 30.32
C VAL A 293 -12.46 -24.72 30.21
N VAL A 294 -12.92 -24.11 31.30
CA VAL A 294 -13.31 -22.68 31.35
C VAL A 294 -12.07 -21.80 31.23
N ARG A 295 -10.99 -22.16 31.93
CA ARG A 295 -9.70 -21.48 31.86
C ARG A 295 -9.13 -21.52 30.44
N ASP A 296 -9.12 -22.68 29.81
CA ASP A 296 -8.64 -22.89 28.45
C ASP A 296 -9.47 -22.10 27.44
N ALA A 297 -10.80 -22.10 27.56
CA ALA A 297 -11.68 -21.33 26.69
C ALA A 297 -11.41 -19.81 26.79
N ILE A 298 -11.26 -19.30 28.02
CA ILE A 298 -10.97 -17.88 28.27
C ILE A 298 -9.58 -17.51 27.74
N TRP A 299 -8.54 -18.29 28.06
CA TRP A 299 -7.19 -18.03 27.58
C TRP A 299 -7.04 -18.18 26.07
N SER A 300 -7.70 -19.19 25.48
CA SER A 300 -7.78 -19.36 24.04
C SER A 300 -8.39 -18.11 23.37
N ARG A 301 -9.46 -17.54 23.94
CA ARG A 301 -10.06 -16.31 23.43
C ARG A 301 -9.17 -15.07 23.61
N ILE A 302 -8.49 -14.96 24.74
CA ILE A 302 -7.51 -13.88 24.99
C ILE A 302 -6.37 -13.97 23.96
N ILE A 303 -5.82 -15.18 23.75
CA ILE A 303 -4.73 -15.41 22.81
C ILE A 303 -5.18 -15.15 21.36
N TYR A 304 -6.40 -15.55 20.99
CA TYR A 304 -6.99 -15.23 19.69
C TYR A 304 -6.95 -13.72 19.39
N PHE A 305 -7.39 -12.89 20.34
CA PHE A 305 -7.32 -11.43 20.19
C PHE A 305 -5.88 -10.92 20.24
N ALA A 306 -5.06 -11.46 21.15
CA ALA A 306 -3.66 -11.06 21.28
C ALA A 306 -2.88 -11.33 19.99
N MET A 307 -3.17 -12.42 19.28
CA MET A 307 -2.56 -12.78 17.98
C MET A 307 -3.12 -11.98 16.80
N SER A 308 -4.08 -11.08 17.02
CA SER A 308 -4.73 -10.28 15.98
C SER A 308 -5.36 -11.15 14.88
N VAL A 309 -5.92 -12.30 15.25
CA VAL A 309 -6.62 -13.17 14.30
C VAL A 309 -7.82 -12.41 13.73
N PRO A 310 -7.96 -12.26 12.40
CA PRO A 310 -9.08 -11.57 11.80
C PRO A 310 -10.41 -12.12 12.31
N GLU A 311 -11.36 -11.22 12.57
CA GLU A 311 -12.73 -11.64 12.84
C GLU A 311 -13.29 -12.34 11.60
N ARG A 312 -13.99 -13.45 11.82
CA ARG A 312 -14.64 -14.22 10.75
C ARG A 312 -15.55 -13.29 9.94
N GLY A 313 -15.20 -13.05 8.68
CA GLY A 313 -15.99 -12.24 7.74
C GLY A 313 -15.48 -10.82 7.49
N ALA A 314 -14.42 -10.35 8.17
CA ALA A 314 -13.74 -9.13 7.76
C ALA A 314 -13.09 -9.36 6.39
N GLU A 315 -13.23 -8.40 5.47
CA GLU A 315 -12.53 -8.51 4.18
C GLU A 315 -11.03 -8.64 4.42
N PRO A 316 -10.34 -9.56 3.71
CA PRO A 316 -8.90 -9.69 3.78
C PRO A 316 -8.25 -8.49 3.08
N GLU A 317 -8.32 -7.31 3.70
CA GLU A 317 -7.29 -6.31 3.47
C GLU A 317 -5.98 -7.00 3.83
N ARG A 318 -5.12 -7.20 2.81
CA ARG A 318 -3.80 -7.81 2.92
C ARG A 318 -2.90 -6.98 3.85
N LYS A 319 -3.18 -7.04 5.13
CA LYS A 319 -2.30 -6.57 6.19
C LYS A 319 -1.44 -7.76 6.53
N ASN A 320 -0.12 -7.58 6.47
CA ASN A 320 0.79 -8.53 7.08
C ASN A 320 0.37 -8.62 8.56
N PHE A 321 -0.24 -9.73 8.96
CA PHE A 321 -0.55 -9.94 10.36
C PHE A 321 0.77 -10.30 11.03
N PRO A 322 1.30 -9.46 11.94
CA PRO A 322 2.56 -9.76 12.60
C PRO A 322 2.38 -11.06 13.36
N ARG A 323 3.07 -12.11 12.92
CA ARG A 323 3.02 -13.41 13.59
C ARG A 323 3.64 -13.27 14.97
N LYS A 324 2.80 -13.27 16.01
CA LYS A 324 3.25 -13.10 17.39
C LYS A 324 3.80 -14.40 17.97
N LEU A 325 4.82 -14.98 17.30
CA LEU A 325 5.54 -16.16 17.76
C LEU A 325 6.00 -16.05 19.23
N PRO A 326 6.45 -14.88 19.74
CA PRO A 326 6.81 -14.74 21.16
C PRO A 326 5.68 -15.14 22.13
N LEU A 327 4.41 -14.99 21.76
CA LEU A 327 3.28 -15.44 22.60
C LEU A 327 3.31 -16.95 22.80
N LEU A 328 3.61 -17.73 21.76
CA LEU A 328 3.70 -19.20 21.86
C LEU A 328 4.87 -19.66 22.76
N LEU A 329 5.88 -18.80 22.95
CA LEU A 329 7.08 -19.11 23.72
C LEU A 329 6.97 -18.72 25.20
N VAL A 330 5.85 -18.13 25.63
CA VAL A 330 5.64 -17.71 27.03
C VAL A 330 5.56 -18.91 27.98
N SER A 331 4.77 -19.93 27.62
CA SER A 331 4.55 -21.12 28.45
C SER A 331 3.98 -22.28 27.62
N LYS A 332 3.94 -23.49 28.21
CA LYS A 332 3.32 -24.66 27.58
C LYS A 332 1.82 -24.47 27.31
N ASP A 333 1.11 -23.76 28.18
CA ASP A 333 -0.31 -23.46 27.98
C ASP A 333 -0.52 -22.46 26.86
N PHE A 334 0.33 -21.42 26.77
CA PHE A 334 0.29 -20.48 25.65
C PHE A 334 0.62 -21.15 24.33
N TYR A 335 1.59 -22.07 24.32
CA TYR A 335 1.89 -22.89 23.15
C TYR A 335 0.64 -23.71 22.77
N ARG A 336 0.12 -24.54 23.68
CA ARG A 336 -1.01 -25.44 23.41
C ARG A 336 -2.28 -24.70 22.96
N LEU A 337 -2.64 -23.61 23.65
CA LEU A 337 -3.85 -22.84 23.38
C LEU A 337 -3.68 -21.87 22.20
N GLY A 338 -2.46 -21.38 21.97
CA GLY A 338 -2.15 -20.45 20.90
C GLY A 338 -1.85 -21.11 19.56
N LEU A 339 -1.38 -22.36 19.53
CA LEU A 339 -0.98 -23.03 18.29
C LEU A 339 -2.09 -23.06 17.23
N PRO A 340 -3.36 -23.39 17.57
CA PRO A 340 -4.44 -23.36 16.57
C PRO A 340 -4.66 -21.95 16.01
N HIS A 341 -4.61 -20.92 16.85
CA HIS A 341 -4.78 -19.51 16.44
C HIS A 341 -3.60 -18.98 15.63
N PHE A 342 -2.40 -19.53 15.86
CA PHE A 342 -1.21 -19.16 15.12
C PHE A 342 -1.25 -19.70 13.68
N TYR A 343 -1.84 -20.87 13.47
CA TYR A 343 -1.91 -21.52 12.15
C TYR A 343 -3.25 -21.35 11.43
N VAL A 344 -4.28 -20.80 12.08
CA VAL A 344 -5.62 -20.62 11.48
C VAL A 344 -5.56 -19.82 10.16
N HIS A 345 -4.64 -18.85 10.06
CA HIS A 345 -4.31 -18.15 8.81
C HIS A 345 -2.82 -18.32 8.49
N LEU A 346 -2.54 -19.08 7.45
CA LEU A 346 -1.18 -19.36 7.01
C LEU A 346 -0.81 -18.49 5.81
N ASP A 347 0.00 -17.46 6.05
CA ASP A 347 0.61 -16.63 5.00
C ASP A 347 1.99 -17.17 4.58
N LEU A 348 2.04 -17.91 3.48
CA LEU A 348 3.28 -18.46 2.96
C LEU A 348 4.10 -17.38 2.24
N THR A 349 5.30 -17.14 2.77
CA THR A 349 6.36 -16.33 2.14
C THR A 349 7.56 -17.23 1.77
N GLY A 350 8.48 -16.75 0.92
CA GLY A 350 9.67 -17.48 0.44
C GLY A 350 10.31 -18.42 1.47
N ASN A 351 10.50 -17.94 2.69
CA ASN A 351 11.17 -18.65 3.77
C ASN A 351 10.27 -19.62 4.57
N THR A 352 9.02 -19.85 4.18
CA THR A 352 8.09 -20.71 4.94
C THR A 352 7.68 -21.98 4.20
N MET A 353 8.06 -22.12 2.93
CA MET A 353 7.66 -23.28 2.13
C MET A 353 8.18 -24.60 2.71
N TRP A 354 9.40 -24.62 3.24
CA TRP A 354 10.00 -25.81 3.87
C TRP A 354 9.31 -26.22 5.17
N HIS A 355 8.49 -25.36 5.77
CA HIS A 355 7.67 -25.70 6.93
C HIS A 355 6.31 -26.28 6.57
N LEU A 356 5.88 -26.23 5.31
CA LEU A 356 4.51 -26.63 4.96
C LEU A 356 4.24 -28.10 5.28
N SER A 357 5.20 -29.00 5.03
CA SER A 357 5.09 -30.41 5.40
C SER A 357 4.94 -30.62 6.91
N LEU A 358 5.68 -29.85 7.72
CA LEU A 358 5.54 -29.86 9.18
C LEU A 358 4.18 -29.33 9.60
N VAL A 359 3.69 -28.26 8.99
CA VAL A 359 2.37 -27.69 9.31
C VAL A 359 1.26 -28.67 8.98
N LEU A 360 1.35 -29.37 7.84
CA LEU A 360 0.40 -30.42 7.45
C LEU A 360 0.42 -31.60 8.44
N SER A 361 1.57 -31.93 9.03
CA SER A 361 1.67 -33.02 10.02
C SER A 361 1.14 -32.65 11.41
N LEU A 362 1.01 -31.35 11.74
CA LEU A 362 0.50 -30.90 13.04
C LEU A 362 -1.01 -31.10 13.22
N GLN A 363 -1.76 -31.43 12.16
CA GLN A 363 -3.22 -31.62 12.19
C GLN A 363 -4.01 -30.47 12.85
N VAL A 364 -3.45 -29.25 12.78
CA VAL A 364 -4.13 -28.04 13.26
C VAL A 364 -5.17 -27.58 12.23
N PRO A 365 -6.32 -27.05 12.66
CA PRO A 365 -7.32 -26.53 11.73
C PRO A 365 -6.79 -25.26 11.07
N ILE A 366 -6.56 -25.33 9.76
CA ILE A 366 -6.15 -24.18 8.94
C ILE A 366 -7.38 -23.73 8.16
N GLU A 367 -7.81 -22.49 8.39
CA GLU A 367 -8.99 -21.92 7.73
C GLU A 367 -8.60 -21.13 6.47
N THR A 368 -7.47 -20.42 6.48
CA THR A 368 -7.02 -19.61 5.33
C THR A 368 -5.57 -19.92 4.97
N ILE A 369 -5.30 -20.04 3.68
CA ILE A 369 -3.94 -20.10 3.15
C ILE A 369 -3.77 -19.04 2.07
N CYS A 370 -2.80 -18.16 2.26
CA CYS A 370 -2.44 -17.11 1.31
C CYS A 370 -0.92 -17.04 1.14
N GLY A 371 -0.46 -16.26 0.18
CA GLY A 371 0.97 -16.01 -0.03
C GLY A 371 1.22 -15.13 -1.23
N SER A 372 2.26 -14.30 -1.13
CA SER A 372 2.69 -13.40 -2.21
C SER A 372 4.05 -13.81 -2.75
N GLY A 373 4.16 -13.95 -4.07
CA GLY A 373 5.42 -14.29 -4.73
C GLY A 373 5.84 -15.75 -4.56
N LEU A 374 4.95 -16.61 -4.04
CA LEU A 374 5.13 -18.05 -3.99
C LEU A 374 4.23 -18.76 -5.00
N THR A 375 4.73 -19.88 -5.49
CA THR A 375 3.96 -20.85 -6.28
C THR A 375 4.23 -22.23 -5.69
N ILE A 376 3.17 -23.00 -5.44
CA ILE A 376 3.29 -24.39 -4.96
C ILE A 376 3.10 -25.36 -6.13
N CYS A 377 3.73 -26.53 -6.08
CA CYS A 377 3.44 -27.56 -7.08
C CYS A 377 2.05 -28.17 -6.84
N LEU A 378 1.47 -28.74 -7.89
CA LEU A 378 0.15 -29.34 -7.85
C LEU A 378 0.04 -30.51 -6.88
N ASP A 379 1.09 -31.34 -6.73
CA ASP A 379 1.10 -32.44 -5.76
C ASP A 379 1.03 -31.92 -4.31
N THR A 380 1.69 -30.78 -4.03
CA THR A 380 1.58 -30.11 -2.73
C THR A 380 0.15 -29.61 -2.50
N PHE A 381 -0.50 -29.05 -3.52
CA PHE A 381 -1.89 -28.64 -3.43
C PHE A 381 -2.84 -29.83 -3.17
N GLU A 382 -2.62 -30.96 -3.82
CA GLU A 382 -3.40 -32.19 -3.59
C GLU A 382 -3.22 -32.72 -2.16
N GLU A 383 -1.99 -32.70 -1.63
CA GLU A 383 -1.70 -33.07 -0.25
C GLU A 383 -2.40 -32.14 0.75
N MET A 384 -2.35 -30.83 0.50
CA MET A 384 -3.04 -29.83 1.32
C MET A 384 -4.55 -30.02 1.26
N ALA A 385 -5.12 -30.26 0.08
CA ALA A 385 -6.55 -30.51 -0.07
C ALA A 385 -6.96 -31.74 0.75
N ARG A 386 -6.18 -32.82 0.72
CA ARG A 386 -6.45 -34.04 1.49
C ARG A 386 -6.34 -33.82 3.00
N SER A 387 -5.30 -33.11 3.44
CA SER A 387 -4.99 -32.93 4.86
C SER A 387 -5.84 -31.84 5.53
N LEU A 388 -6.16 -30.77 4.79
CA LEU A 388 -6.78 -29.56 5.33
C LEU A 388 -8.20 -29.32 4.81
N GLY A 389 -8.68 -30.09 3.83
CA GLY A 389 -9.92 -29.74 3.13
C GLY A 389 -11.18 -29.72 3.99
N ALA A 390 -11.17 -30.40 5.15
CA ALA A 390 -12.24 -30.33 6.14
C ALA A 390 -12.25 -29.03 6.97
N SER A 391 -11.16 -28.25 7.00
CA SER A 391 -11.07 -26.97 7.71
C SER A 391 -10.82 -25.78 6.79
N LEU A 392 -10.25 -26.01 5.60
CA LEU A 392 -9.80 -24.97 4.69
C LEU A 392 -10.99 -24.25 4.05
N ARG A 393 -11.14 -22.96 4.36
CA ARG A 393 -12.19 -22.08 3.88
C ARG A 393 -11.70 -21.17 2.76
N GLU A 394 -10.44 -20.80 2.77
CA GLU A 394 -9.87 -19.82 1.84
C GLU A 394 -8.51 -20.26 1.31
N PHE A 395 -8.36 -20.27 -0.01
CA PHE A 395 -7.11 -20.63 -0.67
C PHE A 395 -6.72 -19.58 -1.73
N HIS A 396 -5.54 -18.98 -1.56
CA HIS A 396 -5.09 -17.84 -2.37
C HIS A 396 -3.73 -17.99 -3.06
N LEU A 397 -3.20 -19.22 -3.19
CA LEU A 397 -1.87 -19.45 -3.75
C LEU A 397 -1.90 -19.80 -5.25
N PRO A 398 -0.93 -19.31 -6.03
CA PRO A 398 -0.62 -19.86 -7.33
C PRO A 398 -0.19 -21.33 -7.25
N VAL A 399 -0.66 -22.13 -8.20
CA VAL A 399 -0.33 -23.55 -8.31
C VAL A 399 0.38 -23.77 -9.64
N MET A 400 1.52 -24.45 -9.61
CA MET A 400 2.27 -24.86 -10.81
C MET A 400 2.07 -26.33 -11.04
N ASP A 401 1.69 -26.69 -12.27
CA ASP A 401 1.66 -28.07 -12.70
C ASP A 401 2.94 -28.40 -13.45
N MET A 402 3.63 -29.43 -13.00
CA MET A 402 4.82 -29.97 -13.65
C MET A 402 4.50 -31.26 -14.41
N ARG A 403 3.25 -31.73 -14.38
CA ARG A 403 2.79 -32.98 -14.98
C ARG A 403 2.32 -32.74 -16.41
N GLU A 404 2.63 -33.66 -17.31
CA GLU A 404 2.14 -33.61 -18.70
C GLU A 404 0.72 -34.18 -18.84
N SER A 405 0.33 -35.10 -17.95
CA SER A 405 -0.95 -35.83 -18.01
C SER A 405 -2.18 -35.02 -17.58
N GLY A 406 -1.98 -33.78 -17.12
CA GLY A 406 -3.00 -33.00 -16.46
C GLY A 406 -3.44 -33.54 -15.08
N ALA A 407 -4.41 -32.86 -14.48
CA ALA A 407 -4.93 -33.12 -13.14
C ALA A 407 -6.34 -33.70 -13.18
N SER A 408 -6.66 -34.52 -12.17
CA SER A 408 -8.02 -34.99 -11.96
C SER A 408 -8.86 -33.93 -11.22
N ALA A 409 -10.10 -33.72 -11.66
CA ALA A 409 -11.06 -32.89 -10.93
C ALA A 409 -11.38 -33.43 -9.52
N ALA A 410 -11.10 -34.71 -9.27
CA ALA A 410 -11.30 -35.34 -7.95
C ALA A 410 -10.47 -34.69 -6.83
N LEU A 411 -9.46 -33.88 -7.16
CA LEU A 411 -8.69 -33.16 -6.17
C LEU A 411 -9.56 -32.20 -5.33
N PHE A 412 -10.69 -31.74 -5.88
CA PHE A 412 -11.61 -30.84 -5.18
C PHE A 412 -12.52 -31.57 -4.19
N ASN A 413 -12.55 -32.92 -4.19
CA ASN A 413 -13.40 -33.74 -3.32
C ASN A 413 -13.17 -33.51 -1.84
N ASN A 414 -11.93 -33.18 -1.45
CA ASN A 414 -11.60 -33.00 -0.06
C ASN A 414 -11.92 -31.58 0.45
N LEU A 415 -12.10 -30.60 -0.44
CA LEU A 415 -12.26 -29.17 -0.12
C LEU A 415 -13.71 -28.81 0.24
N VAL A 416 -14.28 -29.54 1.20
CA VAL A 416 -15.71 -29.48 1.54
C VAL A 416 -16.13 -28.20 2.26
N GLU A 417 -15.21 -27.55 2.98
CA GLU A 417 -15.46 -26.27 3.67
C GLU A 417 -15.01 -25.04 2.87
N LEU A 418 -14.50 -25.23 1.64
CA LEU A 418 -13.94 -24.13 0.86
C LEU A 418 -15.01 -23.15 0.43
N ARG A 419 -14.80 -21.87 0.76
CA ARG A 419 -15.67 -20.73 0.45
C ARG A 419 -15.05 -19.78 -0.55
N ARG A 420 -13.74 -19.53 -0.44
CA ARG A 420 -13.02 -18.61 -1.33
C ARG A 420 -11.87 -19.33 -2.02
N LEU A 421 -11.89 -19.34 -3.35
CA LEU A 421 -10.84 -19.95 -4.16
C LEU A 421 -10.23 -18.90 -5.09
N THR A 422 -8.95 -18.61 -4.94
CA THR A 422 -8.17 -17.94 -5.99
C THR A 422 -7.35 -18.97 -6.73
N TRP A 423 -7.67 -19.17 -8.01
CA TRP A 423 -6.95 -20.05 -8.90
C TRP A 423 -5.97 -19.27 -9.79
N ALA A 424 -4.70 -19.67 -9.75
CA ALA A 424 -3.67 -19.14 -10.61
C ALA A 424 -2.74 -20.28 -11.06
N SER A 425 -3.17 -21.02 -12.08
CA SER A 425 -2.44 -22.17 -12.62
C SER A 425 -2.76 -22.45 -14.09
N GLN A 426 -1.80 -22.95 -14.86
CA GLN A 426 -2.04 -23.45 -16.22
C GLN A 426 -2.27 -24.97 -16.27
N THR A 427 -2.50 -25.61 -15.13
CA THR A 427 -2.90 -27.03 -15.05
C THR A 427 -4.01 -27.36 -16.05
N THR A 428 -3.77 -28.35 -16.90
CA THR A 428 -4.81 -28.94 -17.72
C THR A 428 -5.59 -29.93 -16.86
N PHE A 429 -6.91 -29.90 -16.92
CA PHE A 429 -7.74 -30.90 -16.24
C PHE A 429 -8.28 -31.94 -17.21
N VAL A 430 -8.20 -33.22 -16.82
CA VAL A 430 -8.77 -34.33 -17.57
C VAL A 430 -10.21 -34.56 -17.09
N CYS A 431 -11.17 -34.47 -18.01
CA CYS A 431 -12.59 -34.61 -17.71
C CYS A 431 -13.03 -36.09 -17.71
N ASN A 432 -12.59 -36.87 -16.72
CA ASN A 432 -13.05 -38.25 -16.52
C ASN A 432 -14.21 -38.29 -15.50
N TRP A 433 -15.32 -37.61 -15.81
CA TRP A 433 -16.45 -37.45 -14.89
C TRP A 433 -17.27 -38.73 -14.78
N SER A 434 -17.30 -39.33 -13.58
CA SER A 434 -18.46 -40.15 -13.16
C SER A 434 -19.59 -39.21 -12.72
N SER A 435 -20.84 -39.67 -12.85
CA SER A 435 -22.04 -38.94 -12.45
C SER A 435 -22.03 -38.47 -10.98
N ASP A 436 -21.22 -39.11 -10.14
CA ASP A 436 -21.23 -38.93 -8.68
C ASP A 436 -20.46 -37.68 -8.21
N ASN A 437 -19.71 -37.00 -9.10
CA ASN A 437 -18.88 -35.85 -8.74
C ASN A 437 -19.57 -34.49 -8.90
N SER A 438 -20.89 -34.42 -9.10
CA SER A 438 -21.55 -33.12 -9.33
C SER A 438 -21.56 -32.19 -8.11
N ASP A 439 -21.41 -32.75 -6.90
CA ASP A 439 -21.57 -32.04 -5.62
C ASP A 439 -20.23 -31.56 -5.01
N LEU A 440 -19.31 -31.13 -5.86
CA LEU A 440 -18.02 -30.58 -5.44
C LEU A 440 -18.10 -29.08 -5.22
N LEU A 441 -17.36 -28.58 -4.23
CA LEU A 441 -17.23 -27.14 -3.93
C LEU A 441 -18.57 -26.44 -3.63
N LEU A 442 -19.52 -27.15 -3.01
CA LEU A 442 -20.87 -26.65 -2.72
C LEU A 442 -20.91 -25.33 -1.92
N LYS A 443 -19.89 -25.10 -1.08
CA LYS A 443 -19.76 -23.94 -0.22
C LYS A 443 -18.97 -22.79 -0.84
N VAL A 444 -18.46 -22.93 -2.07
CA VAL A 444 -17.70 -21.87 -2.72
C VAL A 444 -18.62 -20.70 -3.03
N GLU A 445 -18.32 -19.59 -2.38
CA GLU A 445 -19.02 -18.30 -2.43
C GLU A 445 -18.31 -17.34 -3.39
N GLU A 446 -16.97 -17.39 -3.41
CA GLU A 446 -16.11 -16.48 -4.18
C GLU A 446 -15.06 -17.24 -5.00
N LEU A 447 -14.99 -16.93 -6.30
CA LEU A 447 -14.01 -17.51 -7.21
C LEU A 447 -13.20 -16.41 -7.90
N TRP A 448 -11.87 -16.43 -7.74
CA TRP A 448 -10.95 -15.53 -8.44
C TRP A 448 -10.00 -16.30 -9.36
N ILE A 449 -10.14 -16.11 -10.66
CA ILE A 449 -9.31 -16.70 -11.69
C ILE A 449 -8.28 -15.68 -12.16
N LYS A 450 -7.04 -15.83 -11.71
CA LYS A 450 -5.91 -14.99 -12.18
C LYS A 450 -5.28 -15.55 -13.43
N HIS A 451 -5.02 -16.85 -13.45
CA HIS A 451 -4.43 -17.61 -14.56
C HIS A 451 -5.06 -19.00 -14.57
N ALA A 452 -5.56 -19.47 -15.72
CA ALA A 452 -6.25 -20.75 -15.85
C ALA A 452 -6.13 -21.27 -17.28
N HIS A 453 -5.89 -22.57 -17.42
CA HIS A 453 -6.13 -23.26 -18.68
C HIS A 453 -7.65 -23.37 -18.91
N PRO A 454 -8.17 -23.30 -20.16
CA PRO A 454 -9.61 -23.36 -20.44
C PRO A 454 -10.33 -24.60 -19.88
N SER A 455 -9.64 -25.75 -19.78
CA SER A 455 -10.24 -26.97 -19.21
C SER A 455 -10.59 -26.84 -17.72
N PHE A 456 -10.00 -25.90 -16.98
CA PHE A 456 -10.43 -25.58 -15.61
C PHE A 456 -11.87 -25.06 -15.59
N LEU A 457 -12.23 -24.12 -16.49
CA LEU A 457 -13.62 -23.67 -16.61
C LEU A 457 -14.55 -24.75 -17.11
N THR A 458 -14.09 -25.63 -18.02
CA THR A 458 -14.88 -26.78 -18.46
C THR A 458 -15.25 -27.67 -17.27
N VAL A 459 -14.28 -27.98 -16.40
CA VAL A 459 -14.48 -28.74 -15.16
C VAL A 459 -15.44 -28.03 -14.21
N LEU A 460 -15.29 -26.72 -13.99
CA LEU A 460 -16.21 -25.98 -13.13
C LEU A 460 -17.62 -25.87 -13.72
N SER A 461 -17.76 -25.87 -15.04
CA SER A 461 -19.06 -25.85 -15.73
C SER A 461 -19.85 -27.15 -15.54
N SER A 462 -19.20 -28.26 -15.19
CA SER A 462 -19.87 -29.53 -14.87
C SER A 462 -20.13 -29.74 -13.37
N MET A 463 -19.57 -28.91 -12.49
CA MET A 463 -19.86 -28.92 -11.04
C MET A 463 -21.15 -28.16 -10.73
N ARG A 464 -21.73 -28.40 -9.55
CA ARG A 464 -22.77 -27.55 -8.96
C ARG A 464 -22.15 -26.58 -7.96
N LEU A 465 -22.21 -25.29 -8.25
CA LEU A 465 -21.68 -24.22 -7.38
C LEU A 465 -22.83 -23.35 -6.85
N PRO A 466 -23.76 -23.92 -6.05
CA PRO A 466 -25.00 -23.24 -5.69
C PRO A 466 -24.81 -21.98 -4.83
N SER A 467 -23.68 -21.90 -4.11
CA SER A 467 -23.34 -20.78 -3.23
C SER A 467 -22.57 -19.66 -3.94
N LEU A 468 -22.16 -19.86 -5.19
CA LEU A 468 -21.27 -18.93 -5.90
C LEU A 468 -22.01 -17.63 -6.23
N TRP A 469 -21.61 -16.53 -5.60
CA TRP A 469 -22.23 -15.23 -5.82
C TRP A 469 -21.25 -14.18 -6.36
N TYR A 470 -19.93 -14.43 -6.24
CA TYR A 470 -18.88 -13.54 -6.73
C TYR A 470 -17.88 -14.27 -7.63
N LEU A 471 -17.66 -13.73 -8.83
CA LEU A 471 -16.64 -14.19 -9.77
C LEU A 471 -15.71 -13.03 -10.12
N LYS A 472 -14.40 -13.25 -10.06
CA LYS A 472 -13.37 -12.32 -10.54
C LYS A 472 -12.44 -13.01 -11.53
N ALA A 473 -12.20 -12.40 -12.67
CA ALA A 473 -11.30 -12.88 -13.71
C ALA A 473 -10.26 -11.82 -14.06
N SER A 474 -9.02 -12.26 -14.29
CA SER A 474 -7.90 -11.39 -14.72
C SER A 474 -7.27 -11.82 -16.05
N ILE A 475 -7.88 -12.78 -16.75
CA ILE A 475 -7.41 -13.32 -18.03
C ILE A 475 -8.53 -13.44 -19.03
N ASN A 476 -8.14 -13.46 -20.31
CA ASN A 476 -9.07 -13.74 -21.39
C ASN A 476 -9.23 -15.24 -21.63
N ILE A 477 -10.30 -15.81 -21.07
CA ILE A 477 -10.70 -17.21 -21.27
C ILE A 477 -12.20 -17.29 -21.63
N PRO A 478 -12.63 -18.32 -22.38
CA PRO A 478 -14.03 -18.43 -22.80
C PRO A 478 -14.96 -18.78 -21.63
N PHE A 479 -15.64 -17.79 -21.07
CA PHE A 479 -16.58 -17.94 -19.94
C PHE A 479 -17.97 -18.47 -20.34
N GLY A 480 -18.26 -18.61 -21.63
CA GLY A 480 -19.63 -18.85 -22.11
C GLY A 480 -20.32 -20.09 -21.52
N ALA A 481 -19.64 -21.24 -21.47
CA ALA A 481 -20.21 -22.47 -20.90
C ALA A 481 -20.42 -22.36 -19.37
N PHE A 482 -19.45 -21.74 -18.70
CA PHE A 482 -19.49 -21.53 -17.26
C PHE A 482 -20.65 -20.62 -16.86
N LEU A 483 -20.79 -19.47 -17.51
CA LEU A 483 -21.85 -18.50 -17.20
C LEU A 483 -23.24 -19.02 -17.58
N LYS A 484 -23.37 -19.88 -18.61
CA LYS A 484 -24.64 -20.56 -18.89
C LYS A 484 -25.08 -21.47 -17.75
N THR A 485 -24.13 -22.05 -17.02
CA THR A 485 -24.42 -22.98 -15.92
C THR A 485 -24.63 -22.25 -14.60
N HIS A 486 -23.77 -21.27 -14.30
CA HIS A 486 -23.68 -20.65 -12.96
C HIS A 486 -24.05 -19.16 -12.93
N GLY A 487 -24.27 -18.52 -14.08
CA GLY A 487 -24.45 -17.07 -14.15
C GLY A 487 -25.69 -16.56 -13.40
N ASN A 488 -26.72 -17.39 -13.25
CA ASN A 488 -27.90 -17.10 -12.44
C ASN A 488 -27.61 -16.97 -10.93
N HIS A 489 -26.51 -17.54 -10.42
CA HIS A 489 -26.12 -17.42 -9.02
C HIS A 489 -25.28 -16.16 -8.74
N LEU A 490 -24.65 -15.59 -9.79
CA LEU A 490 -23.74 -14.45 -9.65
C LEU A 490 -24.50 -13.15 -9.35
N SER A 491 -24.13 -12.52 -8.24
CA SER A 491 -24.54 -11.14 -7.91
C SER A 491 -23.43 -10.12 -8.17
N GLU A 492 -22.17 -10.54 -8.18
CA GLU A 492 -21.03 -9.67 -8.46
C GLU A 492 -20.08 -10.34 -9.46
N PHE A 493 -19.65 -9.61 -10.47
CA PHE A 493 -18.79 -10.14 -11.52
C PHE A 493 -17.73 -9.12 -11.95
N GLU A 494 -16.46 -9.49 -11.86
CA GLU A 494 -15.32 -8.72 -12.37
C GLU A 494 -14.61 -9.49 -13.48
N LEU A 495 -14.37 -8.87 -14.64
CA LEU A 495 -13.68 -9.51 -15.77
C LEU A 495 -12.95 -8.50 -16.67
N PRO A 496 -11.96 -8.94 -17.46
CA PRO A 496 -11.39 -8.12 -18.53
C PRO A 496 -12.43 -7.73 -19.56
N LEU A 497 -12.31 -6.52 -20.11
CA LEU A 497 -13.24 -6.02 -21.13
C LEU A 497 -13.20 -6.90 -22.40
N THR A 498 -12.01 -7.40 -22.76
CA THR A 498 -11.83 -8.36 -23.85
C THR A 498 -12.70 -9.60 -23.69
N SER A 499 -12.70 -10.21 -22.50
CA SER A 499 -13.54 -11.38 -22.20
C SER A 499 -15.03 -11.10 -22.26
N ALA A 500 -15.43 -9.88 -21.90
CA ALA A 500 -16.82 -9.45 -21.97
C ALA A 500 -17.30 -9.34 -23.43
N LEU A 501 -16.42 -8.93 -24.35
CA LEU A 501 -16.69 -8.83 -25.78
C LEU A 501 -16.76 -10.20 -26.47
N ASP A 502 -16.02 -11.19 -25.97
CA ASP A 502 -15.98 -12.54 -26.55
C ASP A 502 -17.24 -13.37 -26.22
N LEU A 503 -18.17 -12.84 -25.43
CA LEU A 503 -19.41 -13.53 -25.09
C LEU A 503 -20.42 -13.48 -26.24
N SER A 504 -20.76 -14.66 -26.77
CA SER A 504 -21.79 -14.83 -27.82
C SER A 504 -23.20 -14.35 -27.43
N ILE A 505 -23.44 -14.21 -26.13
CA ILE A 505 -24.70 -13.78 -25.50
C ILE A 505 -24.29 -12.74 -24.45
N GLY A 506 -24.90 -11.54 -24.48
CA GLY A 506 -24.52 -10.44 -23.59
C GLY A 506 -24.54 -10.81 -22.11
N ILE A 507 -23.68 -10.18 -21.29
CA ILE A 507 -23.44 -10.56 -19.89
C ILE A 507 -24.73 -10.64 -19.07
N LEU A 508 -25.64 -9.67 -19.24
CA LEU A 508 -26.86 -9.59 -18.43
C LEU A 508 -27.86 -10.69 -18.76
N GLN A 509 -27.77 -11.29 -19.94
CA GLN A 509 -28.59 -12.45 -20.30
C GLN A 509 -28.03 -13.75 -19.71
N LEU A 510 -26.71 -13.85 -19.54
CA LEU A 510 -26.09 -14.99 -18.87
C LEU A 510 -26.16 -14.86 -17.34
N CYS A 511 -26.14 -13.63 -16.82
CA CYS A 511 -26.13 -13.33 -15.39
C CYS A 511 -27.31 -12.43 -14.98
N PRO A 512 -28.54 -12.95 -14.97
CA PRO A 512 -29.74 -12.13 -14.74
C PRO A 512 -29.82 -11.51 -13.34
N ASN A 513 -29.17 -12.10 -12.34
CA ASN A 513 -29.19 -11.63 -10.94
C ASN A 513 -28.03 -10.69 -10.59
N LEU A 514 -27.26 -10.25 -11.60
CA LEU A 514 -26.06 -9.45 -11.41
C LEU A 514 -26.39 -8.07 -10.85
N ARG A 515 -25.80 -7.72 -9.71
CA ARG A 515 -25.93 -6.42 -9.03
C ARG A 515 -24.76 -5.50 -9.25
N ARG A 516 -23.54 -6.05 -9.29
CA ARG A 516 -22.32 -5.28 -9.56
C ARG A 516 -21.53 -5.92 -10.70
N LEU A 517 -21.16 -5.09 -11.67
CA LEU A 517 -20.29 -5.48 -12.75
C LEU A 517 -19.03 -4.61 -12.74
N THR A 518 -17.86 -5.23 -12.71
CA THR A 518 -16.58 -4.54 -12.85
C THR A 518 -15.89 -4.98 -14.14
N LEU A 519 -15.59 -4.04 -15.02
CA LEU A 519 -14.92 -4.26 -16.29
C LEU A 519 -13.50 -3.70 -16.21
N ASN A 520 -12.51 -4.59 -16.27
CA ASN A 520 -11.10 -4.25 -16.31
C ASN A 520 -10.72 -3.85 -17.73
N TRP A 521 -10.43 -2.57 -17.93
CA TRP A 521 -10.09 -1.99 -19.22
C TRP A 521 -8.63 -2.29 -19.57
N ASP A 522 -8.41 -3.45 -20.17
CA ASP A 522 -7.11 -3.97 -20.62
C ASP A 522 -6.80 -3.63 -22.08
N VAL A 523 -7.78 -3.13 -22.84
CA VAL A 523 -7.62 -2.84 -24.27
C VAL A 523 -6.85 -1.53 -24.48
N SER A 524 -5.90 -1.56 -25.41
CA SER A 524 -5.16 -0.38 -25.87
C SER A 524 -6.01 0.60 -26.70
N ASP A 525 -7.23 0.21 -27.05
CA ASP A 525 -8.12 0.95 -27.94
C ASP A 525 -8.68 2.22 -27.26
N GLU A 526 -8.77 3.29 -28.06
CA GLU A 526 -9.30 4.59 -27.66
C GLU A 526 -10.83 4.64 -27.76
N GLN A 527 -11.45 3.63 -28.38
CA GLN A 527 -12.89 3.51 -28.58
C GLN A 527 -13.61 3.01 -27.32
N ALA A 528 -14.84 3.48 -27.11
CA ALA A 528 -15.72 2.93 -26.07
C ALA A 528 -16.12 1.49 -26.42
N PRO A 529 -16.56 0.68 -25.44
CA PRO A 529 -16.98 -0.67 -25.74
C PRO A 529 -18.25 -0.63 -26.59
N SER A 530 -18.47 -1.70 -27.35
CA SER A 530 -19.77 -1.94 -27.96
C SER A 530 -20.84 -2.14 -26.88
N ASP A 531 -22.03 -1.62 -27.10
CA ASP A 531 -23.22 -1.93 -26.28
C ASP A 531 -23.58 -3.42 -26.33
N ALA A 532 -23.08 -4.14 -27.34
CA ALA A 532 -23.20 -5.58 -27.51
C ALA A 532 -22.70 -6.40 -26.30
N ILE A 533 -21.82 -5.84 -25.46
CA ILE A 533 -21.34 -6.49 -24.23
C ILE A 533 -22.50 -6.79 -23.27
N PHE A 534 -23.47 -5.88 -23.19
CA PHE A 534 -24.59 -5.99 -22.27
C PHE A 534 -25.78 -6.71 -22.90
N PHE A 535 -26.03 -6.46 -24.19
CA PHE A 535 -27.22 -6.94 -24.90
C PHE A 535 -26.85 -7.52 -26.26
N ARG A 536 -27.53 -8.57 -26.70
CA ARG A 536 -27.24 -9.20 -28.00
C ARG A 536 -27.56 -8.22 -29.15
N PRO A 537 -26.64 -7.98 -30.11
CA PRO A 537 -26.81 -6.95 -31.14
C PRO A 537 -27.99 -7.19 -32.11
N SER A 538 -28.52 -8.40 -32.17
CA SER A 538 -29.56 -8.81 -33.13
C SER A 538 -30.98 -8.46 -32.72
N ILE A 539 -31.24 -8.07 -31.46
CA ILE A 539 -32.60 -7.84 -30.95
C ILE A 539 -32.65 -6.47 -30.27
N LYS A 540 -33.27 -5.49 -30.93
CA LYS A 540 -33.42 -4.15 -30.36
C LYS A 540 -34.35 -4.21 -29.14
N PRO A 541 -33.93 -3.70 -27.96
CA PRO A 541 -34.70 -3.79 -26.72
C PRO A 541 -36.11 -3.17 -26.78
N ALA A 542 -36.37 -2.28 -27.75
CA ALA A 542 -37.68 -1.67 -27.97
C ALA A 542 -38.80 -2.65 -28.37
N PHE A 543 -38.48 -3.89 -28.77
CA PHE A 543 -39.46 -4.82 -29.35
C PHE A 543 -39.72 -6.11 -28.54
N CYS A 544 -39.03 -6.36 -27.43
CA CYS A 544 -39.25 -7.55 -26.60
C CYS A 544 -39.36 -7.20 -25.10
N PRO A 545 -40.58 -7.22 -24.52
CA PRO A 545 -40.82 -6.96 -23.09
C PRO A 545 -40.01 -7.87 -22.16
N GLU A 546 -39.69 -9.08 -22.61
CA GLU A 546 -38.91 -10.08 -21.87
C GLU A 546 -37.49 -9.60 -21.51
N TYR A 547 -36.90 -8.67 -22.28
CA TYR A 547 -35.56 -8.14 -22.01
C TYR A 547 -35.50 -7.12 -20.87
N ILE A 548 -36.61 -6.46 -20.54
CA ILE A 548 -36.68 -5.48 -19.45
C ILE A 548 -36.37 -6.16 -18.10
N PHE A 549 -36.64 -7.46 -17.98
CA PHE A 549 -36.40 -8.23 -16.76
C PHE A 549 -34.92 -8.56 -16.52
N LEU A 550 -34.07 -8.61 -17.55
CA LEU A 550 -32.69 -9.08 -17.43
C LEU A 550 -31.74 -8.08 -16.75
N ALA A 551 -32.03 -6.78 -16.83
CA ALA A 551 -31.20 -5.72 -16.23
C ALA A 551 -31.76 -5.20 -14.89
N PHE A 552 -32.75 -5.89 -14.32
CA PHE A 552 -33.49 -5.39 -13.15
C PHE A 552 -32.68 -5.40 -11.86
N TRP A 553 -31.59 -6.15 -11.79
CA TRP A 553 -30.78 -6.26 -10.57
C TRP A 553 -29.51 -5.42 -10.60
N LEU A 554 -29.08 -4.95 -11.77
CA LEU A 554 -27.81 -4.26 -11.92
C LEU A 554 -27.86 -2.88 -11.28
N VAL A 555 -27.15 -2.69 -10.16
CA VAL A 555 -27.12 -1.45 -9.38
C VAL A 555 -25.89 -0.61 -9.71
N LYS A 556 -24.75 -1.25 -9.98
CA LYS A 556 -23.47 -0.57 -10.17
C LYS A 556 -22.63 -1.19 -11.29
N ILE A 557 -22.05 -0.33 -12.14
CA ILE A 557 -21.02 -0.72 -13.10
C ILE A 557 -19.73 0.03 -12.75
N THR A 558 -18.60 -0.67 -12.72
CA THR A 558 -17.28 -0.07 -12.48
C THR A 558 -16.38 -0.35 -13.68
N PHE A 559 -15.80 0.69 -14.26
CA PHE A 559 -14.77 0.59 -15.28
C PHE A 559 -13.42 0.87 -14.64
N PHE A 560 -12.58 -0.16 -14.55
CA PHE A 560 -11.21 -0.03 -14.08
C PHE A 560 -10.30 0.32 -15.26
N VAL A 561 -9.89 1.58 -15.35
CA VAL A 561 -9.00 2.08 -16.40
C VAL A 561 -7.62 2.36 -15.79
N PRO A 562 -6.54 1.68 -16.25
CA PRO A 562 -5.22 1.88 -15.68
C PRO A 562 -4.75 3.35 -15.81
N LEU A 563 -4.05 3.85 -14.79
CA LEU A 563 -3.61 5.26 -14.74
C LEU A 563 -2.73 5.67 -15.93
N SER A 564 -2.00 4.72 -16.51
CA SER A 564 -1.19 4.90 -17.72
C SER A 564 -2.02 5.36 -18.93
N HIS A 565 -3.32 5.09 -18.95
CA HIS A 565 -4.21 5.48 -20.05
C HIS A 565 -4.83 6.87 -19.88
N ARG A 566 -4.61 7.57 -18.74
CA ARG A 566 -5.19 8.91 -18.51
C ARG A 566 -4.74 9.98 -19.52
N SER A 567 -3.63 9.78 -20.23
CA SER A 567 -3.11 10.74 -21.20
C SER A 567 -3.56 10.51 -22.65
N ARG A 568 -4.24 9.40 -22.95
CA ARG A 568 -4.69 9.11 -24.32
C ARG A 568 -5.94 9.90 -24.67
N LYS A 569 -6.07 10.27 -25.94
CA LYS A 569 -7.27 10.95 -26.45
C LYS A 569 -8.35 9.87 -26.59
N MET A 570 -9.32 9.84 -25.68
CA MET A 570 -10.47 8.96 -25.84
C MET A 570 -11.35 9.49 -26.99
N ASP A 571 -11.91 8.58 -27.80
CA ASP A 571 -12.92 8.97 -28.79
C ASP A 571 -14.21 9.38 -28.08
N LEU A 572 -14.35 10.70 -27.93
CA LEU A 572 -15.42 11.34 -27.19
C LEU A 572 -16.80 10.96 -27.73
N ALA A 573 -16.94 10.83 -29.06
CA ALA A 573 -18.21 10.51 -29.70
C ALA A 573 -18.64 9.07 -29.43
N SER A 574 -17.68 8.14 -29.42
CA SER A 574 -17.91 6.74 -29.07
C SER A 574 -18.36 6.59 -27.62
N TRP A 575 -17.69 7.26 -26.68
CA TRP A 575 -18.04 7.20 -25.25
C TRP A 575 -19.37 7.86 -24.91
N GLU A 576 -19.71 8.98 -25.56
CA GLU A 576 -21.00 9.63 -25.38
C GLU A 576 -22.14 8.76 -25.90
N ARG A 577 -21.94 8.06 -27.04
CA ARG A 577 -22.90 7.09 -27.56
C ARG A 577 -23.07 5.91 -26.60
N PHE A 578 -21.96 5.33 -26.14
CA PHE A 578 -21.96 4.20 -25.22
C PHE A 578 -22.65 4.54 -23.90
N LEU A 579 -22.31 5.66 -23.26
CA LEU A 579 -22.94 6.05 -22.00
C LEU A 579 -24.41 6.46 -22.17
N GLY A 580 -24.77 7.01 -23.34
CA GLY A 580 -26.15 7.33 -23.68
C GLY A 580 -27.08 6.11 -23.81
N PHE A 581 -26.53 4.90 -23.84
CA PHE A 581 -27.29 3.66 -23.83
C PHE A 581 -27.94 3.37 -22.46
N PHE A 582 -27.30 3.80 -21.37
CA PHE A 582 -27.81 3.60 -20.02
C PHE A 582 -28.95 4.58 -19.72
N THR A 583 -30.17 4.06 -19.73
CA THR A 583 -31.41 4.81 -19.50
C THR A 583 -32.23 4.14 -18.41
N ALA A 584 -33.16 4.89 -17.81
CA ALA A 584 -34.07 4.33 -16.80
C ALA A 584 -34.93 3.17 -17.33
N THR A 585 -35.15 3.08 -18.65
CA THR A 585 -35.88 1.97 -19.28
C THR A 585 -34.98 0.76 -19.57
N ALA A 586 -33.75 0.98 -20.02
CA ALA A 586 -32.83 -0.11 -20.35
C ALA A 586 -32.21 -0.75 -19.11
N THR A 587 -31.94 0.06 -18.07
CA THR A 587 -31.30 -0.37 -16.83
C THR A 587 -32.00 0.28 -15.62
N PRO A 588 -33.22 -0.19 -15.27
CA PRO A 588 -34.10 0.49 -14.31
C PRO A 588 -33.55 0.55 -12.89
N SER A 589 -32.67 -0.38 -12.51
CA SER A 589 -32.06 -0.44 -11.19
C SER A 589 -30.66 0.13 -11.12
N LEU A 590 -30.07 0.53 -12.26
CA LEU A 590 -28.74 1.11 -12.28
C LEU A 590 -28.77 2.46 -11.56
N ARG A 591 -27.84 2.65 -10.62
CA ARG A 591 -27.73 3.87 -9.81
C ARG A 591 -26.36 4.52 -9.91
N GLU A 592 -25.33 3.74 -10.21
CA GLU A 592 -23.96 4.24 -10.25
C GLU A 592 -23.15 3.62 -11.40
N ILE A 593 -22.46 4.47 -12.14
CA ILE A 593 -21.35 4.09 -13.02
C ILE A 593 -20.09 4.73 -12.45
N GLN A 594 -19.07 3.93 -12.17
CA GLN A 594 -17.81 4.39 -11.60
C GLN A 594 -16.68 4.22 -12.62
N PHE A 595 -15.82 5.23 -12.76
CA PHE A 595 -14.61 5.17 -13.58
C PHE A 595 -13.37 5.48 -12.74
N THR A 596 -12.39 4.58 -12.72
CA THR A 596 -11.17 4.80 -11.93
C THR A 596 -10.20 5.83 -12.55
N SER A 597 -10.39 6.16 -13.83
CA SER A 597 -9.59 7.17 -14.52
C SER A 597 -10.15 8.59 -14.42
N VAL A 598 -11.40 8.77 -14.03
CA VAL A 598 -12.06 10.08 -14.02
C VAL A 598 -11.48 10.97 -12.92
N LEU A 599 -11.22 12.22 -13.27
CA LEU A 599 -10.90 13.29 -12.34
C LEU A 599 -11.88 14.44 -12.60
N TRP A 600 -12.62 14.85 -11.58
CA TRP A 600 -13.58 15.93 -11.74
C TRP A 600 -12.87 17.28 -11.97
N PRO A 601 -13.23 18.02 -13.03
CA PRO A 601 -12.68 19.34 -13.27
C PRO A 601 -13.10 20.33 -12.18
N ILE A 602 -12.21 21.26 -11.85
CA ILE A 602 -12.41 22.21 -10.73
C ILE A 602 -12.75 23.63 -11.19
N ASN A 603 -12.52 23.97 -12.46
CA ASN A 603 -12.83 25.29 -13.03
C ASN A 603 -13.80 25.22 -14.20
N GLU A 604 -14.50 26.32 -14.48
CA GLU A 604 -15.56 26.40 -15.50
C GLU A 604 -15.10 26.03 -16.90
N ARG A 605 -13.89 26.45 -17.28
CA ARG A 605 -13.32 26.15 -18.60
C ARG A 605 -13.09 24.66 -18.79
N GLU A 606 -12.57 23.98 -17.77
CA GLU A 606 -12.39 22.52 -17.77
C GLU A 606 -13.73 21.78 -17.71
N ILE A 607 -14.68 22.27 -16.92
CA ILE A 607 -16.05 21.74 -16.84
C ILE A 607 -16.70 21.74 -18.23
N ALA A 608 -16.67 22.89 -18.93
CA ALA A 608 -17.25 23.03 -20.26
C ALA A 608 -16.62 22.08 -21.30
N ARG A 609 -15.33 21.75 -21.14
CA ARG A 609 -14.59 20.86 -22.04
C ARG A 609 -14.71 19.38 -21.68
N SER A 610 -15.01 19.06 -20.43
CA SER A 610 -15.00 17.70 -19.92
C SER A 610 -16.18 16.88 -20.45
N ILE A 611 -15.88 15.79 -21.16
CA ILE A 611 -16.90 14.80 -21.56
C ILE A 611 -17.56 14.13 -20.37
N TRP A 612 -16.81 13.88 -19.31
CA TRP A 612 -17.30 13.18 -18.13
C TRP A 612 -18.34 14.01 -17.41
N VAL A 613 -18.23 15.34 -17.44
CA VAL A 613 -19.27 16.23 -16.94
C VAL A 613 -20.54 16.11 -17.76
N ARG A 614 -20.45 16.20 -19.11
CA ARG A 614 -21.64 16.08 -19.98
C ARG A 614 -22.31 14.72 -19.85
N ALA A 615 -21.52 13.65 -19.83
CA ALA A 615 -22.02 12.30 -19.62
C ALA A 615 -22.65 12.13 -18.23
N ALA A 616 -22.03 12.67 -17.17
CA ALA A 616 -22.59 12.63 -15.83
C ALA A 616 -23.93 13.39 -15.75
N GLU A 617 -24.05 14.56 -16.39
CA GLU A 617 -25.30 15.33 -16.42
C GLU A 617 -26.40 14.56 -17.16
N ARG A 618 -26.09 13.93 -18.30
CA ARG A 618 -27.03 13.11 -19.06
C ARG A 618 -27.47 11.85 -18.30
N LEU A 619 -26.54 11.15 -17.65
CA LEU A 619 -26.88 9.99 -16.80
C LEU A 619 -27.75 10.41 -15.61
N LEU A 620 -27.55 11.60 -15.06
CA LEU A 620 -28.33 12.12 -13.94
C LEU A 620 -29.79 12.37 -14.32
N GLU A 621 -30.11 12.68 -15.59
CA GLU A 621 -31.49 12.76 -16.10
C GLU A 621 -32.24 11.42 -15.94
N HIS A 622 -31.51 10.31 -15.91
CA HIS A 622 -32.01 8.96 -15.67
C HIS A 622 -31.79 8.47 -14.23
N ASN A 623 -31.44 9.36 -13.29
CA ASN A 623 -31.10 9.03 -11.90
C ASN A 623 -29.90 8.05 -11.76
N ILE A 624 -28.96 8.10 -12.71
CA ILE A 624 -27.71 7.34 -12.68
C ILE A 624 -26.56 8.30 -12.38
N HIS A 625 -25.79 8.02 -11.34
CA HIS A 625 -24.65 8.83 -10.95
C HIS A 625 -23.36 8.35 -11.63
N LEU A 626 -22.55 9.28 -12.13
CA LEU A 626 -21.17 9.02 -12.52
C LEU A 626 -20.23 9.38 -11.37
N SER A 627 -19.35 8.47 -10.96
CA SER A 627 -18.37 8.66 -9.88
C SER A 627 -16.92 8.40 -10.32
N ASP A 628 -15.97 9.04 -9.63
CA ASP A 628 -14.54 8.85 -9.85
C ASP A 628 -13.97 7.66 -9.03
N TYR A 629 -12.64 7.48 -9.04
CA TYR A 629 -11.98 6.39 -8.31
C TYR A 629 -12.16 6.45 -6.78
N GLU A 630 -12.47 7.62 -6.22
CA GLU A 630 -12.74 7.77 -4.78
C GLU A 630 -14.23 7.56 -4.46
N GLY A 631 -15.05 7.24 -5.47
CA GLY A 631 -16.51 7.15 -5.33
C GLY A 631 -17.17 8.54 -5.22
N LYS A 632 -16.44 9.62 -5.51
CA LYS A 632 -17.00 10.97 -5.49
C LYS A 632 -17.84 11.18 -6.74
N ARG A 633 -19.12 11.50 -6.54
CA ARG A 633 -20.10 11.74 -7.60
C ARG A 633 -19.93 13.15 -8.18
N TRP A 634 -20.17 13.30 -9.49
CA TRP A 634 -20.39 14.62 -10.07
C TRP A 634 -21.60 15.28 -9.42
N ARG A 635 -21.46 16.55 -9.05
CA ARG A 635 -22.55 17.39 -8.57
C ARG A 635 -22.68 18.57 -9.52
N PRO A 636 -23.77 18.69 -10.27
CA PRO A 636 -24.00 19.85 -11.12
C PRO A 636 -23.86 21.12 -10.27
N ARG A 637 -23.11 22.10 -10.78
CA ARG A 637 -23.07 23.41 -10.13
C ARG A 637 -24.45 24.04 -10.28
N LEU A 638 -24.93 24.71 -9.24
CA LEU A 638 -26.14 25.53 -9.30
C LEU A 638 -25.96 26.52 -10.45
N LYS A 639 -26.61 26.24 -11.59
CA LYS A 639 -26.79 27.24 -12.64
C LYS A 639 -27.65 28.31 -11.99
N LEU A 640 -27.06 29.45 -11.64
CA LEU A 640 -27.84 30.62 -11.24
C LEU A 640 -28.85 30.83 -12.37
N LYS A 641 -30.14 30.55 -12.10
CA LYS A 641 -31.21 30.85 -13.04
C LYS A 641 -30.98 32.29 -13.45
N GLY A 642 -30.56 32.49 -14.70
CA GLY A 642 -30.21 33.80 -15.19
C GLY A 642 -31.34 34.74 -14.82
N ARG A 643 -31.05 35.82 -14.10
CA ARG A 643 -31.99 36.92 -13.97
C ARG A 643 -32.31 37.30 -15.41
N SER A 644 -33.49 36.90 -15.89
CA SER A 644 -34.03 37.32 -17.17
C SER A 644 -33.96 38.84 -17.18
N ARG A 645 -33.05 39.39 -17.98
CA ARG A 645 -32.96 40.83 -18.21
C ARG A 645 -34.00 41.22 -19.24
#